data_AF-A0A9W7I4B9-F1
#
_entry.id   AF-A0A9W7I4B9-F1
#
_cell.length_a   1.000
_cell.length_b   1.000
_cell.length_c   1.000
_cell.angle_alpha   90.00
_cell.angle_beta   90.00
_cell.angle_gamma   90.00
#
_symmetry.space_group_name_H-M   'P 1'
#
loop_
_entity.id
_entity.type
_entity.pdbx_description
1 polymer ?
#
loop_
_entity_poly.entity_id
_entity_poly.type
_entity_poly.pdbx_seq_one_letter_code
_entity_poly.pdbx_strand_id
1 'polypeptide(L)'
;MVGNAIDEAKLENGFDHEEEEEERGDKNGGEYGMSVEQMFEGRQVPSWGNQLTMRALGVSFVLSVLFSFIVMKLNLTTGIIPSLNVSAGLLGFFFVKTWTKLLQKSGILGQPFTRQENTVIQTCVVASSGIAFSGGFGSYLFGMSERIAKQSGDDGGFKNPSLGWIIGFLFVVSFLGLFSVVPLRKIMIIDFKLTYPSGTATAHLINSFHTPQGAKLAKKQVKTLGKFFSFSFLWGFFQWFFTAGDDCGFASFPTFGLKAYENRFYFDFSSTYVGVGMICPYIINISVLLGGILSWGLMWPLIEKREGDWYPAGLSPSNMHGIQGYKVFIAIAMILGDGLYNFVKVLIKTLTGLFYQLRGRQTLPIANQQSPDASDKLSYDDQRRTELFLKDRIPTWFSVAGYVTIASISTIVLPHIFHQLKWYYVLVIYIFAPILAFCNAYGAGLTDWSLASTYGKLAIFTIGAWAGQNGGVLAGLIACGVMMNIVSTASDLMQDFKTGYLTLTSPRSMFVSQVIGTAMGCIVSPCVFWLFYKAFNDLGLPESQYPAPFATVYRNMSILGVQGFSSLPRECLMLCYVFFGAAILMNFTKDMLDKKWGAFVPLPMAMAIPFYLGSYFAIDMCVGSLILFVWQKLNREKADAFSAAVASGLICGDGIWTLPSSILALFGVQPPICMKFLSRGANVRVDNFLTT
;
A
#
# COMPACT_ATOMS: atom_id res chain seq x y z
N MET A 1 34.66 -60.57 21.28
CA MET A 1 34.62 -59.61 20.16
C MET A 1 33.49 -60.01 19.23
N VAL A 2 32.79 -59.02 18.69
CA VAL A 2 31.63 -59.04 17.78
C VAL A 2 30.31 -58.75 18.49
N GLY A 3 29.90 -57.49 18.36
CA GLY A 3 28.62 -56.91 18.76
C GLY A 3 28.64 -55.42 18.48
N ASN A 4 28.07 -55.02 17.33
CA ASN A 4 27.46 -53.71 17.01
C ASN A 4 27.49 -53.46 15.49
N ALA A 5 26.35 -53.67 14.80
CA ALA A 5 26.08 -53.14 13.46
C ALA A 5 24.60 -53.33 13.03
N ILE A 6 23.61 -53.00 13.88
CA ILE A 6 22.18 -53.11 13.48
C ILE A 6 21.33 -51.85 13.78
N ASP A 7 21.82 -50.84 14.51
CA ASP A 7 20.98 -49.71 14.95
C ASP A 7 21.02 -48.41 14.12
N GLU A 8 21.68 -48.38 12.96
CA GLU A 8 21.68 -47.17 12.11
C GLU A 8 20.65 -47.19 10.96
N ALA A 9 20.04 -48.34 10.63
CA ALA A 9 19.11 -48.45 9.49
C ALA A 9 17.63 -48.13 9.82
N LYS A 10 17.31 -47.75 11.06
CA LYS A 10 15.92 -47.47 11.50
C LYS A 10 15.58 -45.99 11.70
N LEU A 11 16.52 -45.08 11.49
CA LEU A 11 16.30 -43.63 11.64
C LEU A 11 16.01 -42.90 10.32
N GLU A 12 16.26 -43.51 9.16
CA GLU A 12 15.95 -42.91 7.85
C GLU A 12 14.53 -43.23 7.33
N ASN A 13 13.90 -44.32 7.78
CA ASN A 13 12.57 -44.75 7.29
C ASN A 13 11.36 -44.11 8.03
N GLY A 14 11.60 -43.15 8.93
CA GLY A 14 10.53 -42.47 9.69
C GLY A 14 9.91 -41.27 8.99
N PHE A 15 10.60 -40.69 8.01
CA PHE A 15 10.13 -39.49 7.29
C PHE A 15 9.26 -39.87 6.07
N ASP A 16 9.61 -40.93 5.35
CA ASP A 16 8.85 -41.36 4.15
C ASP A 16 7.51 -42.01 4.50
N HIS A 17 7.39 -42.62 5.69
CA HIS A 17 6.15 -43.25 6.14
C HIS A 17 5.05 -42.25 6.52
N GLU A 18 5.40 -41.02 6.95
CA GLU A 18 4.41 -39.95 7.19
C GLU A 18 3.90 -39.34 5.86
N GLU A 19 4.74 -39.26 4.82
CA GLU A 19 4.31 -38.77 3.50
C GLU A 19 3.45 -39.80 2.74
N GLU A 20 3.75 -41.10 2.83
CA GLU A 20 2.93 -42.15 2.20
C GLU A 20 1.57 -42.38 2.89
N GLU A 21 1.47 -42.18 4.22
CA GLU A 21 0.18 -42.15 4.91
C GLU A 21 -0.60 -40.85 4.64
N GLU A 22 0.08 -39.71 4.41
CA GLU A 22 -0.55 -38.44 3.98
C GLU A 22 -1.18 -38.55 2.56
N GLU A 23 -0.60 -39.34 1.65
CA GLU A 23 -1.19 -39.58 0.32
C GLU A 23 -2.33 -40.63 0.33
N ARG A 24 -2.27 -41.64 1.21
CA ARG A 24 -3.36 -42.64 1.34
C ARG A 24 -4.58 -42.10 2.08
N GLY A 25 -4.40 -41.15 3.01
CA GLY A 25 -5.51 -40.48 3.70
C GLY A 25 -6.33 -39.52 2.84
N ASP A 26 -5.78 -39.08 1.70
CA ASP A 26 -6.40 -38.08 0.80
C ASP A 26 -7.40 -38.69 -0.21
N LYS A 27 -7.56 -40.02 -0.23
CA LYS A 27 -8.53 -40.73 -1.09
C LYS A 27 -9.95 -40.80 -0.53
N ASN A 28 -10.18 -40.41 0.72
CA ASN A 28 -11.52 -40.25 1.29
C ASN A 28 -11.93 -38.78 1.26
N GLY A 29 -12.58 -38.35 0.17
CA GLY A 29 -13.02 -36.99 -0.11
C GLY A 29 -14.15 -36.47 0.79
N GLY A 30 -13.89 -36.31 2.10
CA GLY A 30 -14.89 -35.82 3.05
C GLY A 30 -14.38 -34.97 4.21
N GLU A 31 -13.10 -34.62 4.29
CA GLU A 31 -12.50 -34.00 5.49
C GLU A 31 -11.93 -32.57 5.30
N TYR A 32 -12.49 -31.75 4.41
CA TYR A 32 -12.16 -30.31 4.35
C TYR A 32 -13.10 -29.52 5.28
N GLY A 33 -12.56 -29.26 6.48
CA GLY A 33 -13.27 -28.85 7.68
C GLY A 33 -13.68 -27.37 7.82
N MET A 34 -14.15 -27.09 9.04
CA MET A 34 -14.71 -25.82 9.53
C MET A 34 -13.99 -24.56 9.00
N SER A 35 -14.80 -23.59 8.59
CA SER A 35 -14.38 -22.24 8.19
C SER A 35 -13.74 -21.46 9.34
N VAL A 36 -13.02 -20.36 9.03
CA VAL A 36 -12.23 -19.62 10.03
C VAL A 36 -13.09 -19.18 11.20
N GLU A 37 -14.26 -18.62 10.93
CA GLU A 37 -15.13 -18.12 11.98
C GLU A 37 -15.86 -19.23 12.74
N GLN A 38 -16.14 -20.39 12.11
CA GLN A 38 -16.66 -21.56 12.83
C GLN A 38 -15.67 -22.04 13.90
N MET A 39 -14.36 -21.96 13.63
CA MET A 39 -13.33 -22.33 14.61
C MET A 39 -13.27 -21.39 15.81
N PHE A 40 -13.67 -20.12 15.64
CA PHE A 40 -13.74 -19.14 16.72
C PHE A 40 -15.13 -19.05 17.33
N GLU A 41 -16.07 -19.94 16.99
CA GLU A 41 -17.45 -19.85 17.45
C GLU A 41 -17.58 -19.91 18.98
N GLY A 42 -16.80 -20.77 19.63
CA GLY A 42 -16.74 -20.89 21.09
C GLY A 42 -15.97 -19.77 21.80
N ARG A 43 -15.37 -18.80 21.09
CA ARG A 43 -14.67 -17.65 21.69
C ARG A 43 -15.49 -16.37 21.53
N GLN A 44 -15.83 -15.75 22.66
CA GLN A 44 -16.51 -14.46 22.65
C GLN A 44 -15.58 -13.37 22.10
N VAL A 45 -16.07 -12.59 21.14
CA VAL A 45 -15.37 -11.41 20.64
C VAL A 45 -15.49 -10.30 21.70
N PRO A 46 -14.36 -9.74 22.19
CA PRO A 46 -14.40 -8.67 23.19
C PRO A 46 -15.10 -7.42 22.63
N SER A 47 -15.75 -6.65 23.51
CA SER A 47 -16.32 -5.35 23.14
C SER A 47 -15.25 -4.41 22.59
N TRP A 48 -15.65 -3.43 21.77
CA TRP A 48 -14.70 -2.51 21.13
C TRP A 48 -13.74 -1.83 22.12
N GLY A 49 -14.23 -1.40 23.29
CA GLY A 49 -13.39 -0.80 24.34
C GLY A 49 -12.38 -1.78 24.93
N ASN A 50 -12.74 -3.06 25.06
CA ASN A 50 -11.85 -4.10 25.58
C ASN A 50 -10.84 -4.62 24.53
N GLN A 51 -10.99 -4.25 23.26
CA GLN A 51 -9.98 -4.50 22.22
C GLN A 51 -8.79 -3.52 22.34
N LEU A 52 -9.03 -2.33 22.91
CA LEU A 52 -8.03 -1.30 23.14
C LEU A 52 -7.39 -1.48 24.53
N THR A 53 -6.36 -2.31 24.62
CA THR A 53 -5.67 -2.56 25.90
C THR A 53 -4.49 -1.60 26.10
N MET A 54 -4.19 -1.27 27.35
CA MET A 54 -3.01 -0.43 27.67
C MET A 54 -1.69 -1.06 27.23
N ARG A 55 -1.59 -2.40 27.30
CA ARG A 55 -0.41 -3.13 26.82
C ARG A 55 -0.26 -3.05 25.30
N ALA A 56 -1.37 -3.12 24.55
CA ALA A 56 -1.36 -2.93 23.11
C ALA A 56 -0.88 -1.53 22.75
N LEU A 57 -1.36 -0.49 23.43
CA LEU A 57 -0.91 0.89 23.21
C LEU A 57 0.57 1.07 23.56
N GLY A 58 1.04 0.49 24.67
CA GLY A 58 2.46 0.53 25.06
C GLY A 58 3.39 -0.14 24.04
N VAL A 59 3.03 -1.34 23.58
CA VAL A 59 3.79 -2.04 22.52
C VAL A 59 3.74 -1.26 21.20
N SER A 60 2.57 -0.71 20.87
CA SER A 60 2.41 0.12 19.67
C SER A 60 3.32 1.34 19.70
N PHE A 61 3.52 1.97 20.86
CA PHE A 61 4.43 3.10 21.02
C PHE A 61 5.88 2.72 20.73
N VAL A 62 6.37 1.65 21.34
CA VAL A 62 7.76 1.17 21.13
C VAL A 62 7.98 0.82 19.66
N LEU A 63 7.06 0.06 19.05
CA LEU A 63 7.15 -0.32 17.65
C LEU A 63 7.02 0.88 16.72
N SER A 64 6.19 1.87 17.05
CA SER A 64 6.05 3.09 16.26
C SER A 64 7.35 3.88 16.17
N VAL A 65 8.11 3.97 17.27
CA VAL A 65 9.43 4.61 17.28
C VAL A 65 10.37 3.84 16.35
N LEU A 66 10.48 2.52 16.52
CA LEU A 66 11.35 1.67 15.69
C LEU A 66 11.03 1.80 14.19
N PHE A 67 9.75 1.67 13.82
CA PHE A 67 9.32 1.73 12.43
C PHE A 67 9.48 3.14 11.85
N SER A 68 9.29 4.19 12.66
CA SER A 68 9.54 5.57 12.21
C SER A 68 11.01 5.80 11.85
N PHE A 69 11.97 5.23 12.59
CA PHE A 69 13.40 5.29 12.23
C PHE A 69 13.69 4.60 10.89
N ILE A 70 13.13 3.41 10.69
CA ILE A 70 13.30 2.64 9.45
C ILE A 70 12.71 3.40 8.26
N VAL A 71 11.45 3.82 8.36
CA VAL A 71 10.76 4.55 7.29
C VAL A 71 11.46 5.88 7.01
N MET A 72 11.87 6.63 8.04
CA MET A 72 12.59 7.89 7.85
C MET A 72 13.87 7.68 7.06
N LYS A 73 14.64 6.65 7.40
CA LYS A 73 15.88 6.35 6.70
C LYS A 73 15.64 6.04 5.23
N LEU A 74 14.69 5.14 4.94
CA LEU A 74 14.32 4.79 3.57
C LEU A 74 13.82 6.01 2.80
N ASN A 75 13.02 6.88 3.43
CA ASN A 75 12.54 8.12 2.83
C ASN A 75 13.70 9.05 2.41
N LEU A 76 14.72 9.17 3.26
CA LEU A 76 15.88 10.03 3.02
C LEU A 76 16.92 9.43 2.05
N THR A 77 16.90 8.13 1.78
CA THR A 77 17.83 7.46 0.87
C THR A 77 17.19 7.07 -0.46
N THR A 78 16.26 6.11 -0.43
CA THR A 78 15.68 5.49 -1.64
C THR A 78 14.32 6.08 -2.02
N GLY A 79 13.62 6.71 -1.07
CA GLY A 79 12.26 7.25 -1.21
C GLY A 79 11.16 6.23 -1.52
N ILE A 80 11.50 4.93 -1.59
CA ILE A 80 10.57 3.83 -1.77
C ILE A 80 10.45 3.11 -0.43
N ILE A 81 9.22 3.00 0.07
CA ILE A 81 8.93 2.37 1.36
C ILE A 81 8.08 1.13 1.13
N PRO A 82 8.53 -0.05 1.58
CA PRO A 82 7.74 -1.27 1.48
C PRO A 82 6.55 -1.24 2.43
N SER A 83 5.56 -2.10 2.19
CA SER A 83 4.44 -2.31 3.11
C SER A 83 4.95 -2.90 4.43
N LEU A 84 4.74 -2.20 5.54
CA LEU A 84 5.20 -2.60 6.87
C LEU A 84 4.09 -3.25 7.72
N ASN A 85 2.89 -3.43 7.16
CA ASN A 85 1.71 -3.92 7.87
C ASN A 85 1.91 -5.32 8.46
N VAL A 86 2.50 -6.21 7.67
CA VAL A 86 2.79 -7.58 8.09
C VAL A 86 3.79 -7.58 9.25
N SER A 87 4.90 -6.84 9.10
CA SER A 87 5.96 -6.73 10.10
C SER A 87 5.42 -6.17 11.42
N ALA A 88 4.52 -5.18 11.35
CA ALA A 88 3.85 -4.63 12.52
C ALA A 88 2.96 -5.67 13.23
N GLY A 89 2.16 -6.45 12.50
CA GLY A 89 1.32 -7.50 13.07
C GLY A 89 2.09 -8.69 13.66
N LEU A 90 3.23 -9.04 13.04
CA LEU A 90 4.13 -10.08 13.55
C LEU A 90 4.83 -9.66 14.84
N LEU A 91 5.49 -8.50 14.82
CA LEU A 91 6.21 -8.00 15.99
C LEU A 91 5.24 -7.68 17.12
N GLY A 92 4.07 -7.12 16.82
CA GLY A 92 2.99 -6.93 17.80
C GLY A 92 2.66 -8.22 18.55
N PHE A 93 2.51 -9.32 17.82
CA PHE A 93 2.30 -10.65 18.43
C PHE A 93 3.45 -11.06 19.35
N PHE A 94 4.70 -10.99 18.87
CA PHE A 94 5.87 -11.41 19.65
C PHE A 94 6.07 -10.58 20.93
N PHE A 95 5.97 -9.24 20.83
CA PHE A 95 6.15 -8.35 21.96
C PHE A 95 5.05 -8.53 23.00
N VAL A 96 3.78 -8.61 22.60
CA VAL A 96 2.68 -8.83 23.56
C VAL A 96 2.73 -10.23 24.17
N LYS A 97 3.09 -11.26 23.40
CA LYS A 97 3.26 -12.62 23.93
C LYS A 97 4.40 -12.67 24.95
N THR A 98 5.50 -11.97 24.71
CA THR A 98 6.62 -11.84 25.66
C THR A 98 6.18 -11.08 26.90
N TRP A 99 5.51 -9.94 26.73
CA TRP A 99 4.96 -9.13 27.82
C TRP A 99 3.98 -9.92 28.71
N THR A 100 3.05 -10.67 28.11
CA THR A 100 2.10 -11.51 28.85
C THR A 100 2.76 -12.66 29.57
N LYS A 101 3.79 -13.30 28.98
CA LYS A 101 4.59 -14.32 29.66
C LYS A 101 5.34 -13.76 30.88
N LEU A 102 5.84 -12.52 30.78
CA LEU A 102 6.49 -11.83 31.91
C LEU A 102 5.48 -11.49 33.01
N LEU A 103 4.30 -10.95 32.66
CA LEU A 103 3.25 -10.64 33.63
C LEU A 103 2.69 -11.88 34.33
N GLN A 104 2.53 -12.99 33.59
CA GLN A 104 2.14 -14.28 34.17
C GLN A 104 3.15 -14.78 35.20
N LYS A 105 4.46 -14.57 34.96
CA LYS A 105 5.51 -14.88 35.95
C LYS A 105 5.43 -13.98 37.19
N SER A 106 4.90 -12.77 37.08
CA SER A 106 4.72 -11.82 38.19
C SER A 106 3.38 -11.98 38.94
N GLY A 107 2.57 -13.01 38.62
CA GLY A 107 1.30 -13.28 39.31
C GLY A 107 0.15 -12.30 39.00
N ILE A 108 0.36 -11.34 38.09
CA ILE A 108 -0.67 -10.40 37.66
C ILE A 108 -1.43 -11.04 36.50
N LEU A 109 -2.65 -11.51 36.77
CA LEU A 109 -3.52 -12.18 35.80
C LEU A 109 -3.92 -11.20 34.67
N GLY A 110 -3.21 -11.26 33.54
CA GLY A 110 -3.48 -10.42 32.38
C GLY A 110 -4.47 -11.10 31.43
N GLN A 111 -5.55 -10.40 31.04
CA GLN A 111 -6.52 -10.80 30.01
C GLN A 111 -5.89 -11.59 28.84
N PRO A 112 -6.57 -12.59 28.27
CA PRO A 112 -6.04 -13.37 27.16
C PRO A 112 -5.71 -12.47 25.96
N PHE A 113 -4.58 -12.69 25.31
CA PHE A 113 -4.19 -11.95 24.11
C PHE A 113 -5.03 -12.40 22.91
N THR A 114 -5.78 -11.46 22.34
CA THR A 114 -6.76 -11.74 21.26
C THR A 114 -6.26 -11.30 19.89
N ARG A 115 -6.84 -11.86 18.83
CA ARG A 115 -6.54 -11.42 17.45
C ARG A 115 -6.92 -9.97 17.19
N GLN A 116 -7.97 -9.49 17.87
CA GLN A 116 -8.43 -8.10 17.77
C GLN A 116 -7.42 -7.14 18.39
N GLU A 117 -6.85 -7.51 19.53
CA GLU A 117 -5.79 -6.75 20.17
C GLU A 117 -4.52 -6.69 19.30
N ASN A 118 -4.15 -7.79 18.63
CA ASN A 118 -3.02 -7.77 17.69
C ASN A 118 -3.30 -6.88 16.47
N THR A 119 -4.54 -6.90 15.97
CA THR A 119 -4.96 -6.02 14.87
C THR A 119 -4.87 -4.54 15.30
N VAL A 120 -5.31 -4.20 16.51
CA VAL A 120 -5.17 -2.86 17.09
C VAL A 120 -3.71 -2.38 17.10
N ILE A 121 -2.76 -3.25 17.46
CA ILE A 121 -1.33 -2.92 17.46
C ILE A 121 -0.84 -2.64 16.05
N GLN A 122 -1.16 -3.53 15.11
CA GLN A 122 -0.79 -3.36 13.71
C GLN A 122 -1.31 -2.03 13.15
N THR A 123 -2.59 -1.71 13.38
CA THR A 123 -3.21 -0.46 12.95
C THR A 123 -2.50 0.76 13.54
N CYS A 124 -2.24 0.78 14.86
CA CYS A 124 -1.53 1.89 15.51
C CYS A 124 -0.12 2.11 14.94
N VAL A 125 0.65 1.03 14.74
CA VAL A 125 2.03 1.11 14.24
C VAL A 125 2.06 1.54 12.78
N VAL A 126 1.18 0.99 11.94
CA VAL A 126 1.07 1.37 10.52
C VAL A 126 0.63 2.82 10.37
N ALA A 127 -0.38 3.28 11.12
CA ALA A 127 -0.79 4.68 11.11
C ALA A 127 0.36 5.63 11.48
N SER A 128 1.12 5.28 12.53
CA SER A 128 2.24 6.10 13.00
C SER A 128 3.40 6.15 12.00
N SER A 129 3.84 4.99 11.53
CA SER A 129 4.90 4.88 10.51
C SER A 129 4.48 5.42 9.14
N GLY A 130 3.19 5.37 8.81
CA GLY A 130 2.62 6.00 7.62
C GLY A 130 2.78 7.52 7.62
N ILE A 131 2.81 8.18 8.78
CA ILE A 131 3.15 9.60 8.90
C ILE A 131 4.63 9.87 8.60
N ALA A 132 5.54 8.95 8.90
CA ALA A 132 6.94 9.08 8.50
C ALA A 132 7.14 9.06 6.97
N PHE A 133 6.20 8.46 6.23
CA PHE A 133 6.15 8.54 4.77
C PHE A 133 5.39 9.78 4.29
N SER A 134 4.12 9.88 4.64
CA SER A 134 3.18 10.91 4.15
C SER A 134 3.48 12.32 4.66
N GLY A 135 4.24 12.43 5.77
CA GLY A 135 4.72 13.69 6.33
C GLY A 135 5.79 14.40 5.49
N GLY A 136 6.27 13.78 4.41
CA GLY A 136 7.05 14.46 3.37
C GLY A 136 8.52 14.76 3.72
N PHE A 137 9.06 14.12 4.75
CA PHE A 137 10.40 14.39 5.30
C PHE A 137 11.56 14.19 4.33
N GLY A 138 11.43 13.34 3.31
CA GLY A 138 12.39 13.23 2.19
C GLY A 138 11.84 13.72 0.85
N SER A 139 10.67 14.38 0.84
CA SER A 139 9.99 14.85 -0.37
C SER A 139 9.50 16.30 -0.23
N TYR A 140 8.19 16.56 -0.24
CA TYR A 140 7.65 17.93 -0.32
C TYR A 140 8.04 18.81 0.88
N LEU A 141 8.13 18.24 2.09
CA LEU A 141 8.39 19.01 3.31
C LEU A 141 9.83 19.49 3.32
N PHE A 142 10.76 18.59 3.02
CA PHE A 142 12.17 18.95 2.93
C PHE A 142 12.51 19.73 1.67
N GLY A 143 11.72 19.58 0.59
CA GLY A 143 11.78 20.41 -0.60
C GLY A 143 11.50 21.90 -0.35
N MET A 144 10.86 22.26 0.77
CA MET A 144 10.71 23.66 1.19
C MET A 144 11.98 24.26 1.81
N SER A 145 12.98 23.44 2.17
CA SER A 145 14.18 23.91 2.84
C SER A 145 15.07 24.77 1.94
N GLU A 146 15.86 25.63 2.56
CA GLU A 146 16.83 26.48 1.86
C GLU A 146 17.90 25.67 1.13
N ARG A 147 18.29 24.52 1.70
CA ARG A 147 19.29 23.62 1.09
C ARG A 147 18.85 23.14 -0.28
N ILE A 148 17.60 22.66 -0.37
CA ILE A 148 17.03 22.17 -1.62
C ILE A 148 16.70 23.32 -2.57
N ALA A 149 16.31 24.49 -2.04
CA ALA A 149 16.11 25.69 -2.84
C ALA A 149 17.36 26.11 -3.62
N LYS A 150 18.50 26.21 -2.91
CA LYS A 150 19.79 26.55 -3.51
C LYS A 150 20.23 25.54 -4.56
N GLN A 151 20.03 24.25 -4.31
CA GLN A 151 20.35 23.20 -5.30
C GLN A 151 19.49 23.28 -6.56
N SER A 152 18.25 23.75 -6.43
CA SER A 152 17.31 23.88 -7.55
C SER A 152 17.45 25.21 -8.30
N GLY A 153 18.37 26.09 -7.88
CA GLY A 153 18.58 27.41 -8.47
C GLY A 153 17.38 28.35 -8.33
N ASP A 154 16.60 28.19 -7.26
CA ASP A 154 15.33 28.90 -7.08
C ASP A 154 15.35 29.86 -5.88
N ASP A 155 15.03 31.13 -6.16
CA ASP A 155 14.88 32.21 -5.18
C ASP A 155 13.42 32.38 -4.68
N GLY A 156 12.49 31.49 -5.10
CA GLY A 156 11.05 31.49 -4.81
C GLY A 156 10.63 31.29 -3.35
N GLY A 157 11.53 31.54 -2.41
CA GLY A 157 11.34 31.44 -0.97
C GLY A 157 11.61 30.04 -0.40
N PHE A 158 11.91 30.01 0.89
CA PHE A 158 12.17 28.78 1.63
C PHE A 158 11.55 28.85 3.02
N LYS A 159 11.31 27.68 3.61
CA LYS A 159 10.95 27.52 5.01
C LYS A 159 11.74 26.35 5.58
N ASN A 160 12.74 26.67 6.39
CA ASN A 160 13.58 25.63 6.97
C ASN A 160 12.79 24.77 7.96
N PRO A 161 13.08 23.45 8.01
CA PRO A 161 12.43 22.54 8.95
C PRO A 161 12.57 23.04 10.39
N SER A 162 11.48 23.04 11.14
CA SER A 162 11.50 23.28 12.59
C SER A 162 10.47 22.38 13.27
N LEU A 163 10.87 21.80 14.40
CA LEU A 163 10.07 20.78 15.08
C LEU A 163 8.64 21.27 15.40
N GLY A 164 8.50 22.48 15.92
CA GLY A 164 7.23 23.03 16.37
C GLY A 164 6.19 23.18 15.26
N TRP A 165 6.56 23.80 14.13
CA TRP A 165 5.60 23.99 13.04
C TRP A 165 5.31 22.69 12.28
N ILE A 166 6.28 21.77 12.18
CA ILE A 166 6.08 20.48 11.53
C ILE A 166 5.05 19.64 12.32
N ILE A 167 5.20 19.56 13.65
CA ILE A 167 4.23 18.87 14.50
C ILE A 167 2.84 19.50 14.35
N GLY A 168 2.76 20.84 14.44
CA GLY A 168 1.49 21.56 14.25
C GLY A 168 0.86 21.31 12.88
N PHE A 169 1.65 21.33 11.81
CA PHE A 169 1.20 21.03 10.45
C PHE A 169 0.60 19.61 10.35
N LEU A 170 1.33 18.59 10.80
CA LEU A 170 0.86 17.20 10.72
C LEU A 170 -0.40 16.97 11.55
N PHE A 171 -0.48 17.51 12.77
CA PHE A 171 -1.71 17.39 13.59
C PHE A 171 -2.94 17.99 12.91
N VAL A 172 -2.76 19.03 12.12
CA VAL A 172 -3.84 19.75 11.47
C VAL A 172 -4.31 19.02 10.20
N VAL A 173 -3.42 18.35 9.47
CA VAL A 173 -3.74 17.76 8.15
C VAL A 173 -3.99 16.25 8.19
N SER A 174 -3.36 15.51 9.10
CA SER A 174 -3.31 14.04 9.04
C SER A 174 -4.60 13.34 9.46
N PHE A 175 -5.50 14.01 10.20
CA PHE A 175 -6.75 13.40 10.66
C PHE A 175 -7.89 13.49 9.66
N LEU A 176 -7.83 14.43 8.71
CA LEU A 176 -8.92 14.68 7.76
C LEU A 176 -9.23 13.47 6.87
N GLY A 177 -8.19 12.73 6.45
CA GLY A 177 -8.34 11.51 5.67
C GLY A 177 -9.20 10.47 6.39
N LEU A 178 -8.99 10.30 7.70
CA LEU A 178 -9.75 9.36 8.51
C LEU A 178 -11.25 9.62 8.41
N PHE A 179 -11.68 10.85 8.67
CA PHE A 179 -13.10 11.21 8.67
C PHE A 179 -13.74 11.18 7.28
N SER A 180 -12.96 11.42 6.22
CA SER A 180 -13.48 11.45 4.84
C SER A 180 -13.98 10.10 4.33
N VAL A 181 -13.36 8.99 4.75
CA VAL A 181 -13.66 7.65 4.20
C VAL A 181 -14.42 6.73 5.15
N VAL A 182 -14.57 7.07 6.44
CA VAL A 182 -15.41 6.27 7.37
C VAL A 182 -16.82 5.98 6.82
N PRO A 183 -17.56 6.95 6.23
CA PRO A 183 -18.88 6.67 5.65
C PRO A 183 -18.85 5.66 4.51
N LEU A 184 -17.71 5.58 3.80
CA LEU A 184 -17.51 4.76 2.61
C LEU A 184 -17.09 3.32 2.94
N ARG A 185 -16.76 3.02 4.20
CA ARG A 185 -16.25 1.71 4.63
C ARG A 185 -17.17 0.54 4.26
N LYS A 186 -18.50 0.72 4.37
CA LYS A 186 -19.46 -0.33 4.02
C LYS A 186 -19.41 -0.59 2.52
N ILE A 187 -19.38 0.48 1.75
CA ILE A 187 -19.38 0.42 0.28
C ILE A 187 -18.10 -0.27 -0.20
N MET A 188 -16.94 0.10 0.35
CA MET A 188 -15.65 -0.44 -0.10
C MET A 188 -15.41 -1.88 0.35
N ILE A 189 -15.73 -2.22 1.61
CA ILE A 189 -15.42 -3.54 2.19
C ILE A 189 -16.52 -4.57 1.92
N ILE A 190 -17.80 -4.19 2.01
CA ILE A 190 -18.93 -5.12 1.89
C ILE A 190 -19.54 -5.08 0.48
N ASP A 191 -19.87 -3.90 -0.03
CA ASP A 191 -20.63 -3.80 -1.30
C ASP A 191 -19.73 -4.06 -2.52
N PHE A 192 -18.54 -3.45 -2.55
CA PHE A 192 -17.54 -3.66 -3.60
C PHE A 192 -16.63 -4.86 -3.35
N LYS A 193 -16.60 -5.38 -2.12
CA LYS A 193 -15.74 -6.49 -1.69
C LYS A 193 -14.28 -6.30 -2.10
N LEU A 194 -13.76 -5.08 -2.00
CA LEU A 194 -12.38 -4.78 -2.35
C LEU A 194 -11.42 -5.66 -1.53
N THR A 195 -10.35 -6.09 -2.18
CA THR A 195 -9.49 -7.14 -1.65
C THR A 195 -8.51 -6.58 -0.63
N TYR A 196 -7.90 -5.40 -0.88
CA TYR A 196 -6.77 -4.87 -0.10
C TYR A 196 -5.74 -5.97 0.21
N PRO A 197 -4.99 -6.46 -0.78
CA PRO A 197 -4.13 -7.64 -0.66
C PRO A 197 -3.22 -7.67 0.57
N SER A 198 -2.51 -6.59 0.90
CA SER A 198 -1.67 -6.48 2.09
C SER A 198 -2.49 -6.60 3.39
N GLY A 199 -3.67 -5.97 3.46
CA GLY A 199 -4.58 -6.07 4.60
C GLY A 199 -5.13 -7.48 4.76
N THR A 200 -5.49 -8.14 3.66
CA THR A 200 -5.93 -9.54 3.64
C THR A 200 -4.82 -10.50 4.08
N ALA A 201 -3.61 -10.34 3.57
CA ALA A 201 -2.46 -11.14 3.98
C ALA A 201 -2.14 -10.97 5.48
N THR A 202 -2.17 -9.73 5.97
CA THR A 202 -1.98 -9.41 7.38
C THR A 202 -3.05 -10.07 8.26
N ALA A 203 -4.32 -10.05 7.84
CA ALA A 203 -5.40 -10.70 8.57
C ALA A 203 -5.24 -12.22 8.63
N HIS A 204 -4.85 -12.86 7.52
CA HIS A 204 -4.55 -14.29 7.51
C HIS A 204 -3.41 -14.64 8.45
N LEU A 205 -2.34 -13.83 8.45
CA LEU A 205 -1.23 -13.99 9.39
C LEU A 205 -1.69 -13.87 10.85
N ILE A 206 -2.43 -12.81 11.19
CA ILE A 206 -2.93 -12.61 12.56
C ILE A 206 -3.84 -13.76 12.99
N ASN A 207 -4.79 -14.17 12.14
CA ASN A 207 -5.67 -15.30 12.43
C ASN A 207 -4.86 -16.60 12.65
N SER A 208 -3.79 -16.81 11.88
CA SER A 208 -2.92 -17.99 12.01
C SER A 208 -2.25 -18.07 13.41
N PHE A 209 -1.82 -16.95 13.98
CA PHE A 209 -1.19 -16.91 15.30
C PHE A 209 -2.14 -17.18 16.47
N HIS A 210 -3.43 -16.90 16.28
CA HIS A 210 -4.45 -17.04 17.33
C HIS A 210 -5.36 -18.26 17.14
N THR A 211 -5.11 -19.07 16.11
CA THR A 211 -5.89 -20.28 15.80
C THR A 211 -5.88 -21.25 16.99
N PRO A 212 -7.05 -21.70 17.49
CA PRO A 212 -7.14 -22.66 18.60
C PRO A 212 -6.54 -24.03 18.22
N GLN A 213 -5.90 -24.69 19.19
CA GLN A 213 -5.39 -26.05 19.02
C GLN A 213 -6.58 -27.02 18.91
N GLY A 214 -6.86 -27.56 17.72
CA GLY A 214 -7.92 -28.56 17.54
C GLY A 214 -8.43 -28.79 16.11
N ALA A 215 -8.31 -27.81 15.20
CA ALA A 215 -8.77 -27.97 13.83
C ALA A 215 -7.65 -28.46 12.89
N LYS A 216 -7.76 -29.70 12.37
CA LYS A 216 -6.78 -30.32 11.44
C LYS A 216 -6.50 -29.41 10.23
N LEU A 217 -7.54 -28.90 9.57
CA LEU A 217 -7.40 -28.05 8.39
C LEU A 217 -6.67 -26.74 8.69
N ALA A 218 -6.95 -26.12 9.84
CA ALA A 218 -6.29 -24.90 10.25
C ALA A 218 -4.81 -25.12 10.56
N LYS A 219 -4.48 -26.24 11.22
CA LYS A 219 -3.08 -26.63 11.44
C LYS A 219 -2.36 -26.80 10.10
N LYS A 220 -3.01 -27.41 9.10
CA LYS A 220 -2.47 -27.51 7.73
C LYS A 220 -2.31 -26.13 7.08
N GLN A 221 -3.31 -25.25 7.15
CA GLN A 221 -3.21 -23.89 6.60
C GLN A 221 -2.10 -23.06 7.26
N VAL A 222 -1.96 -23.14 8.58
CA VAL A 222 -0.88 -22.50 9.33
C VAL A 222 0.48 -23.07 8.95
N LYS A 223 0.60 -24.40 8.81
CA LYS A 223 1.83 -25.08 8.34
C LYS A 223 2.20 -24.62 6.93
N THR A 224 1.22 -24.54 6.02
CA THR A 224 1.39 -24.04 4.65
C THR A 224 1.82 -22.59 4.63
N LEU A 225 1.13 -21.71 5.37
CA LEU A 225 1.51 -20.31 5.50
C LEU A 225 2.94 -20.18 6.02
N GLY A 226 3.30 -20.90 7.08
CA GLY A 226 4.65 -20.92 7.65
C GLY A 226 5.72 -21.42 6.67
N LYS A 227 5.42 -22.42 5.84
CA LYS A 227 6.34 -22.94 4.82
C LYS A 227 6.65 -21.89 3.76
N PHE A 228 5.61 -21.28 3.17
CA PHE A 228 5.80 -20.27 2.12
C PHE A 228 6.32 -18.94 2.67
N PHE A 229 5.99 -18.62 3.93
CA PHE A 229 6.59 -17.54 4.69
C PHE A 229 8.11 -17.70 4.79
N SER A 230 8.59 -18.84 5.28
CA SER A 230 10.02 -19.10 5.43
C SER A 230 10.74 -19.13 4.08
N PHE A 231 10.13 -19.74 3.05
CA PHE A 231 10.66 -19.73 1.70
C PHE A 231 10.84 -18.31 1.17
N SER A 232 9.81 -17.48 1.28
CA SER A 232 9.83 -16.10 0.79
C SER A 232 10.80 -15.21 1.58
N PHE A 233 10.89 -15.38 2.90
CA PHE A 233 11.88 -14.67 3.73
C PHE A 233 13.32 -15.02 3.33
N LEU A 234 13.61 -16.32 3.14
CA LEU A 234 14.94 -16.79 2.70
C LEU A 234 15.24 -16.36 1.26
N TRP A 235 14.21 -16.32 0.40
CA TRP A 235 14.33 -15.80 -0.96
C TRP A 235 14.70 -14.31 -0.96
N GLY A 236 14.04 -13.50 -0.15
CA GLY A 236 14.38 -12.08 0.03
C GLY A 236 15.83 -11.88 0.51
N PHE A 237 16.28 -12.70 1.48
CA PHE A 237 17.69 -12.70 1.92
C PHE A 237 18.65 -13.06 0.80
N PHE A 238 18.35 -14.12 0.07
CA PHE A 238 19.15 -14.57 -1.06
C PHE A 238 19.24 -13.49 -2.14
N GLN A 239 18.12 -12.87 -2.51
CA GLN A 239 18.10 -11.77 -3.46
C GLN A 239 18.93 -10.58 -2.98
N TRP A 240 18.77 -10.18 -1.72
CA TRP A 240 19.51 -9.07 -1.12
C TRP A 240 21.02 -9.27 -1.29
N PHE A 241 21.54 -10.48 -1.14
CA PHE A 241 22.97 -10.79 -1.28
C PHE A 241 23.61 -10.33 -2.60
N PHE A 242 22.82 -10.22 -3.69
CA PHE A 242 23.28 -9.86 -5.04
C PHE A 242 22.99 -8.40 -5.44
N THR A 243 22.57 -7.55 -4.50
CA THR A 243 22.10 -6.17 -4.75
C THR A 243 23.12 -5.08 -4.38
N ALA A 244 24.42 -5.34 -4.42
CA ALA A 244 25.44 -4.43 -3.90
C ALA A 244 25.57 -3.06 -4.61
N GLY A 245 24.86 -2.82 -5.72
CA GLY A 245 24.91 -1.56 -6.46
C GLY A 245 23.65 -1.31 -7.29
N ASP A 246 23.70 -0.21 -8.06
CA ASP A 246 22.59 0.21 -8.92
C ASP A 246 22.35 -0.76 -10.08
N ASP A 247 21.08 -1.11 -10.27
CA ASP A 247 20.60 -2.09 -11.25
C ASP A 247 21.31 -3.46 -11.12
N CYS A 248 21.64 -3.86 -9.88
CA CYS A 248 22.20 -5.17 -9.56
C CYS A 248 21.15 -6.12 -8.95
N GLY A 249 21.36 -7.43 -9.13
CA GLY A 249 20.59 -8.48 -8.48
C GLY A 249 19.45 -9.03 -9.33
N PHE A 250 18.69 -9.97 -8.76
CA PHE A 250 17.59 -10.65 -9.46
C PHE A 250 16.47 -9.70 -9.89
N ALA A 251 16.28 -8.59 -9.17
CA ALA A 251 15.35 -7.53 -9.55
C ALA A 251 15.72 -6.82 -10.86
N SER A 252 16.93 -7.04 -11.39
CA SER A 252 17.40 -6.50 -12.67
C SER A 252 17.64 -7.60 -13.72
N PHE A 253 17.13 -8.82 -13.49
CA PHE A 253 17.33 -9.94 -14.41
C PHE A 253 16.53 -9.74 -15.71
N PRO A 254 17.18 -9.72 -16.90
CA PRO A 254 16.50 -9.44 -18.16
C PRO A 254 15.80 -10.70 -18.70
N THR A 255 14.74 -11.16 -18.03
CA THR A 255 14.02 -12.43 -18.33
C THR A 255 13.62 -12.58 -19.80
N PHE A 256 13.22 -11.48 -20.44
CA PHE A 256 12.78 -11.45 -21.85
C PHE A 256 13.82 -10.82 -22.80
N GLY A 257 15.06 -10.69 -22.34
CA GLY A 257 16.17 -10.06 -23.08
C GLY A 257 16.38 -8.59 -22.74
N LEU A 258 17.57 -8.07 -23.09
CA LEU A 258 18.02 -6.72 -22.72
C LEU A 258 17.12 -5.60 -23.28
N LYS A 259 16.59 -5.77 -24.49
CA LYS A 259 15.69 -4.77 -25.10
C LYS A 259 14.33 -4.70 -24.41
N ALA A 260 13.83 -5.82 -23.90
CA ALA A 260 12.61 -5.84 -23.10
C ALA A 260 12.86 -5.22 -21.72
N TYR A 261 14.04 -5.49 -21.14
CA TYR A 261 14.49 -4.90 -19.88
C TYR A 261 14.58 -3.36 -19.94
N GLU A 262 15.12 -2.79 -21.02
CA GLU A 262 15.13 -1.33 -21.25
C GLU A 262 13.72 -0.72 -21.23
N ASN A 263 12.72 -1.46 -21.71
CA ASN A 263 11.31 -1.09 -21.67
C ASN A 263 10.59 -1.57 -20.41
N ARG A 264 11.32 -1.89 -19.34
CA ARG A 264 10.78 -2.35 -18.04
C ARG A 264 9.93 -3.62 -18.12
N PHE A 265 10.12 -4.49 -19.12
CA PHE A 265 9.52 -5.82 -19.20
C PHE A 265 10.52 -6.88 -18.76
N TYR A 266 10.40 -7.29 -17.49
CA TYR A 266 11.17 -8.36 -16.89
C TYR A 266 10.43 -8.90 -15.67
N PHE A 267 10.80 -10.10 -15.22
CA PHE A 267 10.30 -10.68 -13.97
C PHE A 267 11.26 -10.27 -12.87
N ASP A 268 10.81 -9.51 -11.86
CA ASP A 268 11.68 -9.00 -10.80
C ASP A 268 11.87 -10.01 -9.65
N PHE A 269 11.20 -11.15 -9.74
CA PHE A 269 11.21 -12.24 -8.78
C PHE A 269 10.71 -11.81 -7.40
N SER A 270 9.83 -10.81 -7.32
CA SER A 270 9.23 -10.38 -6.07
C SER A 270 8.16 -11.38 -5.63
N SER A 271 8.45 -12.11 -4.55
CA SER A 271 7.44 -13.00 -3.96
C SER A 271 6.23 -12.24 -3.43
N THR A 272 6.38 -10.96 -3.03
CA THR A 272 5.25 -10.08 -2.73
C THR A 272 4.32 -9.91 -3.92
N TYR A 273 4.82 -9.52 -5.10
CA TYR A 273 3.96 -9.29 -6.27
C TYR A 273 3.33 -10.58 -6.79
N VAL A 274 4.05 -11.70 -6.74
CA VAL A 274 3.48 -13.02 -7.04
C VAL A 274 2.35 -13.35 -6.07
N GLY A 275 2.54 -13.15 -4.76
CA GLY A 275 1.50 -13.37 -3.75
C GLY A 275 0.29 -12.44 -3.91
N VAL A 276 0.51 -11.14 -4.18
CA VAL A 276 -0.57 -10.20 -4.51
C VAL A 276 -1.31 -10.65 -5.76
N GLY A 277 -0.60 -11.13 -6.79
CA GLY A 277 -1.17 -11.69 -8.00
C GLY A 277 -2.05 -12.93 -7.80
N MET A 278 -1.76 -13.73 -6.76
CA MET A 278 -2.61 -14.86 -6.35
C MET A 278 -3.87 -14.41 -5.60
N ILE A 279 -3.82 -13.31 -4.86
CA ILE A 279 -4.97 -12.79 -4.08
C ILE A 279 -5.90 -11.92 -4.94
N CYS A 280 -5.33 -11.12 -5.84
CA CYS A 280 -6.07 -10.23 -6.72
C CYS A 280 -6.89 -11.01 -7.76
N PRO A 281 -8.13 -10.59 -8.04
CA PRO A 281 -8.88 -11.10 -9.19
C PRO A 281 -8.06 -11.00 -10.49
N TYR A 282 -8.13 -12.05 -11.33
CA TYR A 282 -7.37 -12.14 -12.59
C TYR A 282 -7.56 -10.90 -13.49
N ILE A 283 -8.76 -10.30 -13.50
CA ILE A 283 -9.06 -9.11 -14.31
C ILE A 283 -8.18 -7.92 -13.92
N ILE A 284 -7.81 -7.79 -12.64
CA ILE A 284 -6.92 -6.74 -12.16
C ILE A 284 -5.54 -6.96 -12.75
N ASN A 285 -4.98 -8.16 -12.62
CA ASN A 285 -3.63 -8.47 -13.10
C ASN A 285 -3.52 -8.35 -14.62
N ILE A 286 -4.54 -8.80 -15.36
CA ILE A 286 -4.62 -8.60 -16.81
C ILE A 286 -4.71 -7.09 -17.14
N SER A 287 -5.49 -6.32 -16.39
CA SER A 287 -5.58 -4.86 -16.60
C SER A 287 -4.24 -4.17 -16.35
N VAL A 288 -3.52 -4.55 -15.29
CA VAL A 288 -2.17 -4.03 -15.03
C VAL A 288 -1.23 -4.44 -16.18
N LEU A 289 -1.27 -5.68 -16.66
CA LEU A 289 -0.44 -6.11 -17.80
C LEU A 289 -0.75 -5.34 -19.09
N LEU A 290 -2.03 -5.14 -19.40
CA LEU A 290 -2.47 -4.33 -20.55
C LEU A 290 -1.99 -2.87 -20.41
N GLY A 291 -2.05 -2.32 -19.19
CA GLY A 291 -1.47 -1.01 -18.88
C GLY A 291 0.03 -0.95 -19.15
N GLY A 292 0.78 -1.99 -18.78
CA GLY A 292 2.22 -2.10 -19.06
C GLY A 292 2.53 -2.18 -20.55
N ILE A 293 1.81 -3.03 -21.29
CA ILE A 293 1.93 -3.17 -22.75
C ILE A 293 1.63 -1.82 -23.44
N LEU A 294 0.56 -1.16 -23.05
CA LEU A 294 0.16 0.12 -23.64
C LEU A 294 1.18 1.22 -23.33
N SER A 295 1.65 1.31 -22.09
CA SER A 295 2.55 2.38 -21.65
C SER A 295 3.99 2.16 -22.11
N TRP A 296 4.71 1.21 -21.50
CA TRP A 296 6.12 0.97 -21.77
C TRP A 296 6.36 0.15 -23.05
N GLY A 297 5.37 -0.61 -23.51
CA GLY A 297 5.49 -1.40 -24.75
C GLY A 297 5.24 -0.57 -26.02
N LEU A 298 4.36 0.43 -25.94
CA LEU A 298 3.91 1.19 -27.11
C LEU A 298 4.07 2.70 -26.94
N MET A 299 3.44 3.32 -25.94
CA MET A 299 3.36 4.78 -25.83
C MET A 299 4.70 5.45 -25.58
N TRP A 300 5.46 5.05 -24.55
CA TRP A 300 6.73 5.71 -24.22
C TRP A 300 7.74 5.59 -25.36
N PRO A 301 7.97 4.41 -25.96
CA PRO A 301 8.87 4.31 -27.11
C PRO A 301 8.42 5.13 -28.33
N LEU A 302 7.11 5.32 -28.53
CA LEU A 302 6.59 6.15 -29.63
C LEU A 302 6.76 7.65 -29.36
N ILE A 303 6.55 8.08 -28.11
CA ILE A 303 6.75 9.48 -27.70
C ILE A 303 8.24 9.82 -27.69
N GLU A 304 9.10 8.91 -27.25
CA GLU A 304 10.56 9.07 -27.27
C GLU A 304 11.10 9.26 -28.70
N LYS A 305 10.51 8.59 -29.70
CA LYS A 305 10.85 8.85 -31.12
C LYS A 305 10.46 10.24 -31.63
N ARG A 306 9.62 10.98 -30.88
CA ARG A 306 9.21 12.36 -31.17
C ARG A 306 9.98 13.38 -30.34
N GLU A 307 11.08 12.96 -29.70
CA GLU A 307 12.03 13.87 -29.09
C GLU A 307 12.51 14.92 -30.11
N GLY A 308 12.55 16.20 -29.68
CA GLY A 308 12.81 17.35 -30.55
C GLY A 308 11.55 18.00 -31.14
N ASP A 309 10.49 17.22 -31.38
CA ASP A 309 9.21 17.72 -31.91
C ASP A 309 8.17 17.96 -30.81
N TRP A 310 7.95 16.95 -29.95
CA TRP A 310 6.91 16.95 -28.91
C TRP A 310 7.44 17.48 -27.57
N TYR A 311 8.74 17.34 -27.33
CA TYR A 311 9.44 17.89 -26.18
C TYR A 311 10.92 18.15 -26.53
N PRO A 312 11.62 19.04 -25.78
CA PRO A 312 13.00 19.39 -26.09
C PRO A 312 13.94 18.18 -26.06
N ALA A 313 14.88 18.13 -27.02
CA ALA A 313 15.86 17.06 -27.11
C ALA A 313 16.98 17.17 -26.05
N GLY A 314 17.54 16.03 -25.66
CA GLY A 314 18.68 15.94 -24.73
C GLY A 314 18.29 16.12 -23.26
N LEU A 315 17.00 16.09 -22.92
CA LEU A 315 16.54 16.14 -21.54
C LEU A 315 16.73 14.78 -20.84
N SER A 316 17.06 14.81 -19.55
CA SER A 316 17.11 13.57 -18.77
C SER A 316 15.74 12.89 -18.73
N PRO A 317 15.67 11.54 -18.70
CA PRO A 317 14.39 10.82 -18.62
C PRO A 317 13.56 11.14 -17.38
N SER A 318 14.18 11.71 -16.34
CA SER A 318 13.53 12.16 -15.10
C SER A 318 12.99 13.59 -15.15
N ASN A 319 13.29 14.35 -16.22
CA ASN A 319 12.87 15.74 -16.37
C ASN A 319 11.38 15.83 -16.73
N MET A 320 10.64 16.67 -16.00
CA MET A 320 9.20 16.88 -16.21
C MET A 320 8.86 17.56 -17.54
N HIS A 321 9.80 18.32 -18.13
CA HIS A 321 9.63 18.88 -19.48
C HIS A 321 9.84 17.84 -20.59
N GLY A 322 10.29 16.63 -20.26
CA GLY A 322 10.48 15.53 -21.19
C GLY A 322 9.44 14.42 -21.00
N ILE A 323 9.86 13.18 -21.25
CA ILE A 323 9.00 12.00 -21.19
C ILE A 323 8.31 11.79 -19.83
N GLN A 324 8.94 12.25 -18.73
CA GLN A 324 8.40 12.07 -17.39
C GLN A 324 7.11 12.85 -17.16
N GLY A 325 6.93 14.00 -17.82
CA GLY A 325 5.67 14.75 -17.79
C GLY A 325 4.52 13.88 -18.29
N TYR A 326 4.67 13.25 -19.46
CA TYR A 326 3.65 12.36 -20.01
C TYR A 326 3.36 11.17 -19.10
N LYS A 327 4.40 10.52 -18.57
CA LYS A 327 4.28 9.37 -17.65
C LYS A 327 3.41 9.70 -16.43
N VAL A 328 3.69 10.85 -15.79
CA VAL A 328 2.98 11.27 -14.57
C VAL A 328 1.56 11.72 -14.88
N PHE A 329 1.36 12.61 -15.85
CA PHE A 329 0.06 13.26 -16.07
C PHE A 329 -0.96 12.38 -16.77
N ILE A 330 -0.53 11.49 -17.68
CA ILE A 330 -1.45 10.53 -18.31
C ILE A 330 -1.94 9.51 -17.27
N ALA A 331 -1.04 9.03 -16.39
CA ALA A 331 -1.42 8.16 -15.28
C ALA A 331 -2.45 8.86 -14.36
N ILE A 332 -2.19 10.12 -13.95
CA ILE A 332 -3.13 10.94 -13.17
C ILE A 332 -4.50 11.02 -13.85
N ALA A 333 -4.52 11.32 -15.15
CA ALA A 333 -5.75 11.48 -15.91
C ALA A 333 -6.59 10.20 -15.94
N MET A 334 -5.97 9.04 -16.17
CA MET A 334 -6.65 7.75 -16.13
C MET A 334 -7.20 7.41 -14.74
N ILE A 335 -6.38 7.59 -13.70
CA ILE A 335 -6.74 7.36 -12.29
C ILE A 335 -7.95 8.21 -11.89
N LEU A 336 -7.91 9.50 -12.23
CA LEU A 336 -8.99 10.44 -11.93
C LEU A 336 -10.26 10.12 -12.72
N GLY A 337 -10.15 9.78 -14.01
CA GLY A 337 -11.32 9.43 -14.84
C GLY A 337 -12.07 8.22 -14.29
N ASP A 338 -11.35 7.16 -13.92
CA ASP A 338 -11.92 5.96 -13.30
C ASP A 338 -12.51 6.23 -11.91
N GLY A 339 -11.70 6.86 -11.05
CA GLY A 339 -12.09 7.13 -9.67
C GLY A 339 -13.31 8.06 -9.59
N LEU A 340 -13.35 9.10 -10.44
CA LEU A 340 -14.46 10.04 -10.48
C LEU A 340 -15.75 9.38 -10.99
N TYR A 341 -15.67 8.53 -12.02
CA TYR A 341 -16.83 7.77 -12.49
C TYR A 341 -17.41 6.92 -11.36
N ASN A 342 -16.56 6.14 -10.67
CA ASN A 342 -16.98 5.29 -9.57
C ASN A 342 -17.52 6.10 -8.38
N PHE A 343 -16.91 7.26 -8.08
CA PHE A 343 -17.40 8.17 -7.04
C PHE A 343 -18.79 8.71 -7.37
N VAL A 344 -18.98 9.22 -8.58
CA VAL A 344 -20.28 9.75 -9.04
C VAL A 344 -21.35 8.66 -9.04
N LYS A 345 -21.02 7.45 -9.49
CA LYS A 345 -21.91 6.29 -9.44
C LYS A 345 -22.35 5.97 -8.01
N VAL A 346 -21.41 5.93 -7.06
CA VAL A 346 -21.71 5.71 -5.64
C VAL A 346 -22.57 6.83 -5.06
N LEU A 347 -22.25 8.08 -5.39
CA LEU A 347 -22.99 9.26 -4.94
C LEU A 347 -24.44 9.24 -5.46
N ILE A 348 -24.65 8.95 -6.75
CA ILE A 348 -25.98 8.84 -7.35
C ILE A 348 -26.80 7.74 -6.67
N LYS A 349 -26.22 6.55 -6.46
CA LYS A 349 -26.90 5.45 -5.76
C LYS A 349 -27.27 5.82 -4.33
N THR A 350 -26.37 6.49 -3.62
CA THR A 350 -26.59 6.93 -2.23
C THR A 350 -27.69 7.99 -2.15
N LEU A 351 -27.64 9.01 -3.00
CA LEU A 351 -28.66 10.07 -3.06
C LEU A 351 -30.02 9.52 -3.46
N THR A 352 -30.06 8.60 -4.43
CA THR A 352 -31.28 7.94 -4.87
C THR A 352 -31.91 7.12 -3.74
N GLY A 353 -31.10 6.34 -3.02
CA GLY A 353 -31.56 5.58 -1.84
C GLY A 353 -32.11 6.50 -0.75
N LEU A 354 -31.43 7.61 -0.46
CA LEU A 354 -31.88 8.60 0.52
C LEU A 354 -33.18 9.30 0.08
N PHE A 355 -33.30 9.64 -1.21
CA PHE A 355 -34.49 10.28 -1.76
C PHE A 355 -35.72 9.37 -1.66
N TYR A 356 -35.58 8.07 -1.97
CA TYR A 356 -36.67 7.11 -1.80
C TYR A 356 -37.03 6.91 -0.32
N GLN A 357 -36.04 6.89 0.58
CA GLN A 357 -36.26 6.78 2.02
C GLN A 357 -36.98 8.02 2.61
N LEU A 358 -36.66 9.22 2.14
CA LEU A 358 -37.30 10.48 2.56
C LEU A 358 -38.72 10.65 2.00
N ARG A 359 -39.03 10.10 0.82
CA ARG A 359 -40.32 10.26 0.14
C ARG A 359 -41.42 9.30 0.64
N GLY A 360 -41.22 8.62 1.76
CA GLY A 360 -42.26 7.86 2.47
C GLY A 360 -42.84 6.65 1.72
N ARG A 361 -42.27 6.23 0.59
CA ARG A 361 -42.67 5.02 -0.13
C ARG A 361 -41.83 3.84 0.34
N GLN A 362 -42.32 3.22 1.42
CA GLN A 362 -41.86 1.94 1.98
C GLN A 362 -40.37 1.89 2.35
N THR A 363 -40.10 1.21 3.45
CA THR A 363 -38.84 0.50 3.66
C THR A 363 -38.65 -0.47 2.48
N LEU A 364 -38.07 -0.01 1.37
CA LEU A 364 -37.38 -0.91 0.46
C LEU A 364 -36.26 -1.54 1.29
N PRO A 365 -36.19 -2.87 1.38
CA PRO A 365 -35.29 -3.51 2.29
C PRO A 365 -33.88 -3.25 1.77
N ILE A 366 -33.11 -2.44 2.49
CA ILE A 366 -31.64 -2.47 2.46
C ILE A 366 -31.12 -3.84 2.99
N ALA A 367 -32.00 -4.84 3.11
CA ALA A 367 -31.75 -6.21 3.55
C ALA A 367 -32.36 -7.30 2.65
N ASN A 368 -32.98 -7.02 1.48
CA ASN A 368 -33.60 -8.11 0.69
C ASN A 368 -33.76 -7.84 -0.83
N GLN A 369 -32.71 -7.33 -1.48
CA GLN A 369 -32.41 -7.73 -2.87
C GLN A 369 -31.24 -8.71 -2.86
N GLN A 370 -31.35 -9.73 -2.02
CA GLN A 370 -31.01 -11.05 -2.52
C GLN A 370 -32.14 -11.40 -3.49
N SER A 371 -31.81 -11.69 -4.74
CA SER A 371 -32.58 -12.70 -5.45
C SER A 371 -32.80 -13.86 -4.46
N PRO A 372 -33.94 -14.56 -4.46
CA PRO A 372 -34.12 -15.75 -3.61
C PRO A 372 -32.95 -16.78 -3.74
N ASP A 373 -32.12 -16.66 -4.79
CA ASP A 373 -30.87 -17.39 -5.02
C ASP A 373 -29.60 -16.89 -4.29
N ALA A 374 -29.63 -15.78 -3.53
CA ALA A 374 -28.41 -15.16 -2.96
C ALA A 374 -28.32 -15.17 -1.43
N SER A 375 -29.42 -15.42 -0.70
CA SER A 375 -29.38 -15.78 0.73
C SER A 375 -28.68 -17.13 0.94
N ASP A 376 -28.89 -18.05 0.01
CA ASP A 376 -28.41 -19.43 0.08
C ASP A 376 -26.93 -19.60 -0.31
N LYS A 377 -26.19 -18.50 -0.56
CA LYS A 377 -24.80 -18.53 -1.07
C LYS A 377 -23.75 -17.78 -0.24
N LEU A 378 -24.11 -17.15 0.88
CA LEU A 378 -23.14 -16.47 1.74
C LEU A 378 -22.57 -17.46 2.76
N SER A 379 -21.25 -17.66 2.73
CA SER A 379 -20.52 -18.49 3.71
C SER A 379 -20.76 -18.00 5.15
N TYR A 380 -20.76 -18.92 6.12
CA TYR A 380 -20.89 -18.59 7.56
C TYR A 380 -19.92 -17.48 7.98
N ASP A 381 -18.68 -17.56 7.49
CA ASP A 381 -17.64 -16.55 7.73
C ASP A 381 -18.10 -15.15 7.30
N ASP A 382 -18.64 -15.02 6.08
CA ASP A 382 -19.08 -13.73 5.53
C ASP A 382 -20.26 -13.16 6.30
N GLN A 383 -21.19 -14.01 6.73
CA GLN A 383 -22.34 -13.61 7.53
C GLN A 383 -21.88 -13.05 8.88
N ARG A 384 -21.06 -13.79 9.63
CA ARG A 384 -20.58 -13.39 10.96
C ARG A 384 -19.70 -12.14 10.90
N ARG A 385 -18.81 -12.05 9.90
CA ARG A 385 -17.97 -10.85 9.67
C ARG A 385 -18.82 -9.62 9.36
N THR A 386 -19.81 -9.77 8.49
CA THR A 386 -20.72 -8.67 8.12
C THR A 386 -21.56 -8.21 9.31
N GLU A 387 -22.11 -9.14 10.10
CA GLU A 387 -22.91 -8.81 11.27
C GLU A 387 -22.13 -7.93 12.27
N LEU A 388 -20.92 -8.36 12.64
CA LEU A 388 -20.10 -7.62 13.61
C LEU A 388 -19.60 -6.28 13.04
N PHE A 389 -19.24 -6.24 11.75
CA PHE A 389 -18.77 -5.01 11.10
C PHE A 389 -19.87 -3.94 11.00
N LEU A 390 -21.13 -4.36 10.84
CA LEU A 390 -22.30 -3.47 10.80
C LEU A 390 -22.81 -3.09 12.20
N LYS A 391 -22.69 -3.99 13.19
CA LYS A 391 -23.09 -3.75 14.58
C LYS A 391 -22.39 -2.53 15.18
N ASP A 392 -21.08 -2.47 15.04
CA ASP A 392 -20.26 -1.35 15.56
C ASP A 392 -20.10 -0.23 14.52
N ARG A 393 -21.22 0.26 14.00
CA ARG A 393 -21.20 1.40 13.08
C ARG A 393 -20.74 2.70 13.74
N ILE A 394 -19.87 3.41 13.03
CA ILE A 394 -19.54 4.81 13.35
C ILE A 394 -20.63 5.66 12.69
N PRO A 395 -21.35 6.51 13.44
CA PRO A 395 -22.40 7.35 12.87
C PRO A 395 -21.85 8.28 11.79
N THR A 396 -22.52 8.35 10.64
CA THR A 396 -22.11 9.23 9.52
C THR A 396 -22.06 10.70 9.95
N TRP A 397 -22.99 11.15 10.80
CA TRP A 397 -22.97 12.50 11.38
C TRP A 397 -21.66 12.78 12.13
N PHE A 398 -21.16 11.84 12.92
CA PHE A 398 -19.89 11.99 13.63
C PHE A 398 -18.72 12.15 12.64
N SER A 399 -18.73 11.37 11.57
CA SER A 399 -17.70 11.47 10.52
C SER A 399 -17.73 12.83 9.81
N VAL A 400 -18.92 13.28 9.40
CA VAL A 400 -19.09 14.58 8.71
C VAL A 400 -18.77 15.75 9.63
N ALA A 401 -19.27 15.74 10.87
CA ALA A 401 -19.00 16.79 11.85
C ALA A 401 -17.50 16.86 12.19
N GLY A 402 -16.84 15.70 12.36
CA GLY A 402 -15.40 15.62 12.59
C GLY A 402 -14.60 16.17 11.41
N TYR A 403 -14.97 15.81 10.18
CA TYR A 403 -14.34 16.34 8.97
C TYR A 403 -14.47 17.87 8.90
N VAL A 404 -15.70 18.40 9.02
CA VAL A 404 -15.96 19.85 8.93
C VAL A 404 -15.23 20.61 10.04
N THR A 405 -15.19 20.07 11.26
CA THR A 405 -14.52 20.71 12.40
C THR A 405 -13.02 20.81 12.15
N ILE A 406 -12.36 19.70 11.79
CA ILE A 406 -10.92 19.69 11.54
C ILE A 406 -10.58 20.52 10.30
N ALA A 407 -11.41 20.48 9.25
CA ALA A 407 -11.21 21.26 8.03
C ALA A 407 -11.31 22.77 8.32
N SER A 408 -12.24 23.17 9.18
CA SER A 408 -12.40 24.57 9.61
C SER A 408 -11.20 25.04 10.42
N ILE A 409 -10.76 24.26 11.41
CA ILE A 409 -9.55 24.54 12.20
C ILE A 409 -8.34 24.65 11.28
N SER A 410 -8.19 23.71 10.36
CA SER A 410 -7.06 23.69 9.43
C SER A 410 -7.05 24.87 8.46
N THR A 411 -8.22 25.27 7.95
CA THR A 411 -8.37 26.44 7.07
C THR A 411 -7.94 27.74 7.77
N ILE A 412 -8.08 27.81 9.10
CA ILE A 412 -7.62 28.94 9.91
C ILE A 412 -6.13 28.81 10.22
N VAL A 413 -5.66 27.64 10.67
CA VAL A 413 -4.30 27.47 11.19
C VAL A 413 -3.24 27.42 10.09
N LEU A 414 -3.51 26.76 8.96
CA LEU A 414 -2.51 26.61 7.89
C LEU A 414 -1.99 27.94 7.33
N PRO A 415 -2.83 28.95 7.04
CA PRO A 415 -2.34 30.27 6.61
C PRO A 415 -1.46 31.00 7.64
N HIS A 416 -1.63 30.72 8.94
CA HIS A 416 -0.76 31.29 9.99
C HIS A 416 0.60 30.60 10.03
N ILE A 417 0.65 29.29 9.76
CA ILE A 417 1.93 28.56 9.66
C ILE A 417 2.64 28.91 8.34
N PHE A 418 1.87 29.08 7.26
CA PHE A 418 2.36 29.34 5.92
C PHE A 418 1.58 30.46 5.24
N HIS A 419 2.09 31.69 5.33
CA HIS A 419 1.44 32.87 4.74
C HIS A 419 1.22 32.77 3.23
N GLN A 420 2.03 31.98 2.52
CA GLN A 420 1.89 31.72 1.08
C GLN A 420 0.63 30.92 0.75
N LEU A 421 0.14 30.09 1.69
CA LEU A 421 -1.07 29.28 1.52
C LEU A 421 -2.27 30.00 2.12
N LYS A 422 -2.93 30.83 1.30
CA LYS A 422 -4.14 31.54 1.68
C LYS A 422 -5.30 30.59 1.98
N TRP A 423 -6.22 31.03 2.85
CA TRP A 423 -7.34 30.22 3.35
C TRP A 423 -8.23 29.65 2.23
N TYR A 424 -8.42 30.37 1.13
CA TYR A 424 -9.26 29.92 0.03
C TYR A 424 -8.63 28.75 -0.76
N TYR A 425 -7.30 28.65 -0.83
CA TYR A 425 -6.63 27.47 -1.40
C TYR A 425 -6.92 26.23 -0.55
N VAL A 426 -6.81 26.37 0.77
CA VAL A 426 -7.06 25.29 1.74
C VAL A 426 -8.52 24.81 1.65
N LEU A 427 -9.45 25.75 1.57
CA LEU A 427 -10.88 25.44 1.44
C LEU A 427 -11.18 24.64 0.16
N VAL A 428 -10.60 25.04 -0.98
CA VAL A 428 -10.75 24.29 -2.24
C VAL A 428 -10.17 22.88 -2.12
N ILE A 429 -8.98 22.73 -1.54
CA ILE A 429 -8.37 21.41 -1.31
C ILE A 429 -9.33 20.52 -0.51
N TYR A 430 -9.95 21.03 0.56
CA TYR A 430 -10.87 20.25 1.40
C TYR A 430 -12.23 19.95 0.78
N ILE A 431 -12.67 20.73 -0.21
CA ILE A 431 -13.86 20.36 -0.98
C ILE A 431 -13.58 19.13 -1.85
N PHE A 432 -12.41 19.07 -2.49
CA PHE A 432 -12.07 17.98 -3.43
C PHE A 432 -11.40 16.78 -2.76
N ALA A 433 -10.79 16.95 -1.59
CA ALA A 433 -10.03 15.91 -0.91
C ALA A 433 -10.82 14.62 -0.63
N PRO A 434 -12.10 14.63 -0.21
CA PRO A 434 -12.86 13.40 0.00
C PRO A 434 -13.05 12.56 -1.28
N ILE A 435 -13.20 13.24 -2.43
CA ILE A 435 -13.33 12.57 -3.73
C ILE A 435 -12.01 11.86 -4.05
N LEU A 436 -10.88 12.58 -3.93
CA LEU A 436 -9.57 12.03 -4.20
C LEU A 436 -9.16 10.94 -3.20
N ALA A 437 -9.56 11.07 -1.93
CA ALA A 437 -9.37 10.06 -0.91
C ALA A 437 -10.12 8.76 -1.26
N PHE A 438 -11.37 8.87 -1.74
CA PHE A 438 -12.11 7.71 -2.25
C PHE A 438 -11.41 7.07 -3.46
N CYS A 439 -11.02 7.87 -4.46
CA CYS A 439 -10.34 7.37 -5.65
C CYS A 439 -9.04 6.63 -5.28
N ASN A 440 -8.24 7.19 -4.37
CA ASN A 440 -7.00 6.58 -3.90
C ASN A 440 -7.27 5.27 -3.15
N ALA A 441 -8.17 5.29 -2.16
CA ALA A 441 -8.50 4.12 -1.37
C ALA A 441 -9.16 3.01 -2.22
N TYR A 442 -9.90 3.36 -3.28
CA TYR A 442 -10.47 2.43 -4.24
C TYR A 442 -9.37 1.76 -5.07
N GLY A 443 -8.45 2.54 -5.64
CA GLY A 443 -7.30 2.02 -6.37
C GLY A 443 -6.45 1.08 -5.51
N ALA A 444 -6.10 1.52 -4.30
CA ALA A 444 -5.36 0.69 -3.35
C ALA A 444 -6.10 -0.61 -2.98
N GLY A 445 -7.43 -0.57 -2.87
CA GLY A 445 -8.22 -1.77 -2.60
C GLY A 445 -8.23 -2.80 -3.73
N LEU A 446 -8.00 -2.36 -4.97
CA LEU A 446 -7.89 -3.23 -6.14
C LEU A 446 -6.48 -3.78 -6.33
N THR A 447 -5.46 -2.93 -6.20
CA THR A 447 -4.09 -3.26 -6.66
C THR A 447 -3.06 -3.33 -5.55
N ASP A 448 -3.46 -3.06 -4.30
CA ASP A 448 -2.58 -2.91 -3.14
C ASP A 448 -1.66 -1.68 -3.16
N TRP A 449 -1.87 -0.76 -4.12
CA TRP A 449 -0.97 0.38 -4.32
C TRP A 449 -1.66 1.72 -4.02
N SER A 450 -1.08 2.49 -3.10
CA SER A 450 -1.49 3.87 -2.83
C SER A 450 -0.79 4.85 -3.77
N LEU A 451 -1.58 5.68 -4.44
CA LEU A 451 -1.14 6.70 -5.39
C LEU A 451 -1.06 8.09 -4.73
N ALA A 452 -0.86 8.14 -3.41
CA ALA A 452 -0.90 9.37 -2.64
C ALA A 452 0.05 10.47 -3.16
N SER A 453 1.27 10.08 -3.54
CA SER A 453 2.27 10.98 -4.15
C SER A 453 1.79 11.60 -5.46
N THR A 454 1.03 10.84 -6.25
CA THR A 454 0.47 11.27 -7.53
C THR A 454 -0.61 12.35 -7.34
N TYR A 455 -1.50 12.18 -6.36
CA TYR A 455 -2.46 13.24 -5.98
C TYR A 455 -1.79 14.45 -5.33
N GLY A 456 -0.70 14.24 -4.58
CA GLY A 456 0.15 15.32 -4.08
C GLY A 456 0.69 16.19 -5.21
N LYS A 457 1.22 15.57 -6.27
CA LYS A 457 1.68 16.29 -7.48
C LYS A 457 0.56 17.06 -8.17
N LEU A 458 -0.65 16.51 -8.26
CA LEU A 458 -1.81 17.26 -8.77
C LEU A 458 -2.05 18.54 -7.95
N ALA A 459 -1.95 18.46 -6.62
CA ALA A 459 -2.09 19.62 -5.74
C ALA A 459 -0.98 20.67 -5.96
N ILE A 460 0.25 20.23 -6.25
CA ILE A 460 1.36 21.13 -6.63
C ILE A 460 0.98 21.95 -7.86
N PHE A 461 0.56 21.30 -8.95
CA PHE A 461 0.29 21.99 -10.22
C PHE A 461 -0.96 22.87 -10.17
N THR A 462 -2.00 22.46 -9.44
CA THR A 462 -3.22 23.24 -9.32
C THR A 462 -3.04 24.47 -8.44
N ILE A 463 -2.51 24.30 -7.22
CA ILE A 463 -2.36 25.41 -6.26
C ILE A 463 -1.11 26.25 -6.57
N GLY A 464 -0.02 25.62 -7.01
CA GLY A 464 1.18 26.33 -7.43
C GLY A 464 0.91 27.30 -8.59
N ALA A 465 0.20 26.83 -9.62
CA ALA A 465 -0.19 27.68 -10.75
C ALA A 465 -1.11 28.83 -10.32
N TRP A 466 -2.07 28.53 -9.43
CA TRP A 466 -3.03 29.54 -8.96
C TRP A 466 -2.38 30.59 -8.05
N ALA A 467 -1.41 30.20 -7.23
CA ALA A 467 -0.64 31.11 -6.39
C ALA A 467 0.35 31.98 -7.18
N GLY A 468 0.79 31.52 -8.35
CA GLY A 468 1.66 32.27 -9.26
C GLY A 468 3.09 32.45 -8.74
N GLN A 469 3.86 33.32 -9.40
CA GLN A 469 5.30 33.45 -9.13
C GLN A 469 5.64 33.95 -7.72
N ASN A 470 4.72 34.70 -7.08
CA ASN A 470 4.92 35.23 -5.74
C ASN A 470 4.51 34.20 -4.67
N GLY A 471 5.40 33.24 -4.42
CA GLY A 471 5.25 32.23 -3.35
C GLY A 471 4.51 30.95 -3.76
N GLY A 472 4.21 30.76 -5.05
CA GLY A 472 3.52 29.57 -5.53
C GLY A 472 4.31 28.27 -5.37
N VAL A 473 5.65 28.33 -5.38
CA VAL A 473 6.51 27.15 -5.14
C VAL A 473 6.25 26.57 -3.75
N LEU A 474 6.25 27.42 -2.72
CA LEU A 474 5.94 26.98 -1.36
C LEU A 474 4.47 26.58 -1.22
N ALA A 475 3.53 27.37 -1.76
CA ALA A 475 2.10 27.06 -1.69
C ALA A 475 1.78 25.68 -2.32
N GLY A 476 2.38 25.36 -3.46
CA GLY A 476 2.24 24.07 -4.14
C GLY A 476 2.79 22.91 -3.30
N LEU A 477 3.98 23.05 -2.71
CA LEU A 477 4.57 22.03 -1.83
C LEU A 477 3.74 21.80 -0.55
N ILE A 478 3.18 22.85 0.03
CA ILE A 478 2.31 22.70 1.21
C ILE A 478 1.00 22.03 0.82
N ALA A 479 0.38 22.45 -0.30
CA ALA A 479 -0.83 21.82 -0.84
C ALA A 479 -0.62 20.33 -1.15
N CYS A 480 0.56 19.98 -1.69
CA CYS A 480 1.00 18.60 -1.85
C CYS A 480 0.94 17.84 -0.52
N GLY A 481 1.51 18.40 0.53
CA GLY A 481 1.52 17.78 1.84
C GLY A 481 0.13 17.59 2.43
N VAL A 482 -0.72 18.60 2.32
CA VAL A 482 -2.12 18.52 2.75
C VAL A 482 -2.83 17.36 2.03
N MET A 483 -2.72 17.31 0.71
CA MET A 483 -3.38 16.27 -0.09
C MET A 483 -2.82 14.88 0.21
N MET A 484 -1.49 14.74 0.24
CA MET A 484 -0.81 13.46 0.41
C MET A 484 -1.13 12.82 1.77
N ASN A 485 -1.17 13.60 2.85
CA ASN A 485 -1.59 13.10 4.17
C ASN A 485 -3.06 12.64 4.16
N ILE A 486 -3.97 13.39 3.53
CA ILE A 486 -5.39 13.03 3.49
C ILE A 486 -5.62 11.73 2.74
N VAL A 487 -5.10 11.63 1.51
CA VAL A 487 -5.37 10.46 0.67
C VAL A 487 -4.61 9.21 1.14
N SER A 488 -3.42 9.37 1.75
CA SER A 488 -2.67 8.25 2.33
C SER A 488 -3.39 7.69 3.56
N THR A 489 -3.68 8.53 4.55
CA THR A 489 -4.35 8.08 5.78
C THR A 489 -5.74 7.48 5.53
N ALA A 490 -6.45 7.99 4.52
CA ALA A 490 -7.71 7.41 4.04
C ALA A 490 -7.53 5.99 3.47
N SER A 491 -6.52 5.80 2.62
CA SER A 491 -6.18 4.48 2.05
C SER A 491 -5.76 3.49 3.13
N ASP A 492 -4.89 3.92 4.05
CA ASP A 492 -4.38 3.09 5.14
C ASP A 492 -5.53 2.65 6.05
N LEU A 493 -6.46 3.56 6.39
CA LEU A 493 -7.64 3.23 7.20
C LEU A 493 -8.57 2.22 6.50
N MET A 494 -8.75 2.31 5.18
CA MET A 494 -9.56 1.32 4.45
C MET A 494 -8.90 -0.05 4.43
N GLN A 495 -7.59 -0.10 4.26
CA GLN A 495 -6.81 -1.34 4.36
C GLN A 495 -6.91 -1.95 5.77
N ASP A 496 -6.81 -1.13 6.82
CA ASP A 496 -6.98 -1.57 8.21
C ASP A 496 -8.42 -2.02 8.50
N PHE A 497 -9.44 -1.39 7.91
CA PHE A 497 -10.82 -1.91 8.00
C PHE A 497 -10.97 -3.26 7.32
N LYS A 498 -10.25 -3.53 6.21
CA LYS A 498 -10.24 -4.88 5.62
C LYS A 498 -9.60 -5.88 6.57
N THR A 499 -8.45 -5.54 7.16
CA THR A 499 -7.80 -6.40 8.16
C THR A 499 -8.74 -6.68 9.33
N GLY A 500 -9.37 -5.63 9.88
CA GLY A 500 -10.32 -5.70 10.98
C GLY A 500 -11.57 -6.52 10.64
N TYR A 501 -12.10 -6.39 9.42
CA TYR A 501 -13.22 -7.21 8.95
C TYR A 501 -12.89 -8.70 8.98
N LEU A 502 -11.69 -9.09 8.53
CA LEU A 502 -11.23 -10.48 8.50
C LEU A 502 -10.76 -11.01 9.87
N THR A 503 -10.43 -10.14 10.84
CA THR A 503 -10.06 -10.53 12.21
C THR A 503 -11.19 -10.35 13.23
N LEU A 504 -12.41 -10.01 12.78
CA LEU A 504 -13.55 -9.62 13.63
C LEU A 504 -13.22 -8.50 14.64
N THR A 505 -12.35 -7.56 14.25
CA THR A 505 -12.05 -6.37 15.03
C THR A 505 -13.11 -5.31 14.78
N SER A 506 -13.55 -4.63 15.84
CA SER A 506 -14.59 -3.61 15.73
C SER A 506 -14.11 -2.42 14.90
N PRO A 507 -14.91 -1.92 13.94
CA PRO A 507 -14.57 -0.71 13.20
C PRO A 507 -14.38 0.52 14.09
N ARG A 508 -14.99 0.56 15.28
CA ARG A 508 -14.74 1.63 16.26
C ARG A 508 -13.34 1.54 16.83
N SER A 509 -12.89 0.35 17.22
CA SER A 509 -11.52 0.12 17.69
C SER A 509 -10.52 0.49 16.60
N MET A 510 -10.75 0.07 15.35
CA MET A 510 -9.85 0.40 14.23
C MET A 510 -9.74 1.91 14.01
N PHE A 511 -10.86 2.63 14.02
CA PHE A 511 -10.83 4.09 13.91
C PHE A 511 -10.07 4.76 15.05
N VAL A 512 -10.32 4.34 16.30
CA VAL A 512 -9.62 4.89 17.48
C VAL A 512 -8.13 4.56 17.45
N SER A 513 -7.76 3.33 17.08
CA SER A 513 -6.36 2.92 16.87
C SER A 513 -5.68 3.78 15.81
N GLN A 514 -6.37 4.07 14.70
CA GLN A 514 -5.84 4.94 13.65
C GLN A 514 -5.63 6.36 14.15
N VAL A 515 -6.57 6.91 14.93
CA VAL A 515 -6.44 8.25 15.54
C VAL A 515 -5.24 8.29 16.50
N ILE A 516 -5.09 7.29 17.36
CA ILE A 516 -3.97 7.21 18.32
C ILE A 516 -2.64 7.06 17.58
N GLY A 517 -2.56 6.12 16.64
CA GLY A 517 -1.35 5.90 15.84
C GLY A 517 -0.96 7.13 15.01
N THR A 518 -1.93 7.80 14.39
CA THR A 518 -1.71 9.07 13.67
C THR A 518 -1.19 10.16 14.61
N ALA A 519 -1.77 10.32 15.80
CA ALA A 519 -1.30 11.28 16.80
C ALA A 519 0.13 10.99 17.25
N MET A 520 0.46 9.72 17.46
CA MET A 520 1.82 9.28 17.76
C MET A 520 2.77 9.60 16.61
N GLY A 521 2.40 9.31 15.36
CA GLY A 521 3.20 9.63 14.18
C GLY A 521 3.45 11.14 14.01
N CYS A 522 2.45 11.98 14.32
CA CYS A 522 2.58 13.44 14.29
C CYS A 522 3.63 13.98 15.27
N ILE A 523 4.03 13.21 16.29
CA ILE A 523 5.07 13.59 17.25
C ILE A 523 6.37 12.83 16.97
N VAL A 524 6.28 11.50 16.85
CA VAL A 524 7.44 10.61 16.70
C VAL A 524 8.16 10.87 15.38
N SER A 525 7.46 10.97 14.25
CA SER A 525 8.11 11.13 12.95
C SER A 525 8.88 12.46 12.84
N PRO A 526 8.33 13.63 13.26
CA PRO A 526 9.12 14.87 13.34
C PRO A 526 10.32 14.78 14.28
N CYS A 527 10.18 14.15 15.45
CA CYS A 527 11.30 13.96 16.38
C CYS A 527 12.41 13.11 15.76
N VAL A 528 12.06 12.00 15.10
CA VAL A 528 13.01 11.16 14.38
C VAL A 528 13.69 11.95 13.27
N PHE A 529 12.93 12.63 12.42
CA PHE A 529 13.51 13.48 11.36
C PHE A 529 14.45 14.54 11.94
N TRP A 530 14.07 15.18 13.05
CA TRP A 530 14.87 16.20 13.70
C TRP A 530 16.23 15.67 14.18
N LEU A 531 16.27 14.42 14.66
CA LEU A 531 17.53 13.75 14.99
C LEU A 531 18.43 13.61 13.76
N PHE A 532 17.91 13.13 12.63
CA PHE A 532 18.68 13.05 11.37
C PHE A 532 19.14 14.45 10.92
N TYR A 533 18.22 15.43 10.93
CA TYR A 533 18.50 16.79 10.47
C TYR A 533 19.57 17.51 11.32
N LYS A 534 19.67 17.19 12.62
CA LYS A 534 20.69 17.74 13.53
C LYS A 534 21.99 16.94 13.54
N ALA A 535 21.92 15.62 13.36
CA ALA A 535 23.10 14.76 13.34
C ALA A 535 23.89 14.90 12.03
N PHE A 536 23.21 15.12 10.90
CA PHE A 536 23.81 15.17 9.57
C PHE A 536 23.68 16.58 8.97
N ASN A 537 24.75 17.37 9.07
CA ASN A 537 24.78 18.74 8.56
C ASN A 537 24.72 18.81 7.03
N ASP A 538 25.13 17.74 6.36
CA ASP A 538 25.14 17.53 4.91
C ASP A 538 23.83 16.89 4.38
N LEU A 539 22.87 16.57 5.25
CA LEU A 539 21.60 15.96 4.85
C LEU A 539 20.93 16.78 3.73
N GLY A 540 20.59 16.09 2.65
CA GLY A 540 19.99 16.65 1.45
C GLY A 540 20.97 16.99 0.34
N LEU A 541 22.28 16.83 0.55
CA LEU A 541 23.27 17.02 -0.52
C LEU A 541 23.44 15.72 -1.34
N PRO A 542 23.65 15.79 -2.67
CA PRO A 542 23.72 14.60 -3.53
C PRO A 542 24.74 13.54 -3.08
N GLU A 543 25.90 13.97 -2.59
CA GLU A 543 26.99 13.10 -2.14
C GLU A 543 26.93 12.74 -0.65
N SER A 544 25.86 13.16 0.05
CA SER A 544 25.70 12.86 1.47
C SER A 544 25.20 11.43 1.71
N GLN A 545 25.33 10.94 2.94
CA GLN A 545 24.73 9.67 3.35
C GLN A 545 23.19 9.67 3.20
N TYR A 546 22.56 10.84 3.25
CA TYR A 546 21.11 11.03 3.20
C TYR A 546 20.75 12.10 2.15
N PRO A 547 20.82 11.77 0.85
CA PRO A 547 20.69 12.75 -0.22
C PRO A 547 19.27 13.30 -0.40
N ALA A 548 18.24 12.59 0.09
CA ALA A 548 16.83 12.95 -0.05
C ALA A 548 16.45 13.37 -1.50
N PRO A 549 16.70 12.52 -2.51
CA PRO A 549 16.60 12.89 -3.92
C PRO A 549 15.19 13.36 -4.32
N PHE A 550 14.15 12.83 -3.68
CA PHE A 550 12.78 13.24 -3.94
C PHE A 550 12.47 14.67 -3.49
N ALA A 551 13.20 15.23 -2.52
CA ALA A 551 12.99 16.62 -2.10
C ALA A 551 13.26 17.59 -3.25
N THR A 552 14.37 17.39 -3.97
CA THR A 552 14.73 18.17 -5.17
C THR A 552 13.73 17.94 -6.30
N VAL A 553 13.30 16.69 -6.52
CA VAL A 553 12.29 16.37 -7.53
C VAL A 553 10.97 17.11 -7.26
N TYR A 554 10.46 17.08 -6.02
CA TYR A 554 9.22 17.76 -5.65
C TYR A 554 9.35 19.28 -5.72
N ARG A 555 10.51 19.83 -5.35
CA ARG A 555 10.75 21.27 -5.51
C ARG A 555 10.73 21.68 -6.98
N ASN A 556 11.45 20.96 -7.84
CA ASN A 556 11.46 21.21 -9.28
C ASN A 556 10.06 21.07 -9.90
N MET A 557 9.27 20.09 -9.44
CA MET A 557 7.86 19.99 -9.83
C MET A 557 7.04 21.20 -9.41
N SER A 558 7.34 21.81 -8.26
CA SER A 558 6.64 23.00 -7.78
C SER A 558 7.04 24.26 -8.53
N ILE A 559 8.33 24.41 -8.87
CA ILE A 559 8.81 25.45 -9.78
C ILE A 559 8.09 25.37 -11.12
N LEU A 560 7.96 24.15 -11.67
CA LEU A 560 7.20 23.92 -12.89
C LEU A 560 5.70 24.18 -12.68
N GLY A 561 5.14 23.75 -11.56
CA GLY A 561 3.74 23.92 -11.20
C GLY A 561 3.30 25.39 -11.16
N VAL A 562 4.19 26.30 -10.75
CA VAL A 562 3.95 27.76 -10.79
C VAL A 562 3.70 28.28 -12.21
N GLN A 563 4.36 27.69 -13.20
CA GLN A 563 4.16 28.07 -14.61
C GLN A 563 2.87 27.47 -15.20
N GLY A 564 2.22 26.57 -14.45
CA GLY A 564 0.95 25.94 -14.82
C GLY A 564 1.07 24.83 -15.86
N PHE A 565 -0.10 24.34 -16.26
CA PHE A 565 -0.23 23.24 -17.23
C PHE A 565 0.30 23.60 -18.62
N SER A 566 0.48 24.90 -18.93
CA SER A 566 1.07 25.38 -20.18
C SER A 566 2.55 25.03 -20.35
N SER A 567 3.26 24.73 -19.26
CA SER A 567 4.67 24.33 -19.31
C SER A 567 4.88 22.83 -19.52
N LEU A 568 3.79 22.08 -19.61
CA LEU A 568 3.86 20.66 -19.96
C LEU A 568 4.30 20.48 -21.41
N PRO A 569 4.91 19.32 -21.72
CA PRO A 569 5.24 18.96 -23.09
C PRO A 569 4.05 19.10 -24.04
N ARG A 570 4.34 19.36 -25.32
CA ARG A 570 3.31 19.56 -26.35
C ARG A 570 2.42 18.31 -26.45
N GLU A 571 1.13 18.47 -26.72
CA GLU A 571 0.16 17.35 -26.77
C GLU A 571 -0.06 16.57 -25.44
N CYS A 572 0.69 16.84 -24.36
CA CYS A 572 0.53 16.13 -23.09
C CYS A 572 -0.89 16.30 -22.51
N LEU A 573 -1.41 17.53 -22.50
CA LEU A 573 -2.78 17.81 -22.02
C LEU A 573 -3.86 17.17 -22.90
N MET A 574 -3.67 17.16 -24.21
CA MET A 574 -4.61 16.50 -25.13
C MET A 574 -4.67 15.01 -24.84
N LEU A 575 -3.52 14.35 -24.67
CA LEU A 575 -3.46 12.95 -24.26
C LEU A 575 -4.14 12.74 -22.90
N CYS A 576 -3.92 13.62 -21.91
CA CYS A 576 -4.63 13.54 -20.63
C CYS A 576 -6.15 13.55 -20.81
N TYR A 577 -6.71 14.46 -21.63
CA TYR A 577 -8.15 14.49 -21.88
C TYR A 577 -8.66 13.22 -22.58
N VAL A 578 -7.92 12.71 -23.56
CA VAL A 578 -8.26 11.46 -24.25
C VAL A 578 -8.28 10.28 -23.28
N PHE A 579 -7.25 10.12 -22.46
CA PHE A 579 -7.15 9.02 -21.50
C PHE A 579 -8.16 9.13 -20.34
N PHE A 580 -8.45 10.35 -19.88
CA PHE A 580 -9.51 10.61 -18.92
C PHE A 580 -10.88 10.22 -19.48
N GLY A 581 -11.19 10.65 -20.72
CA GLY A 581 -12.43 10.29 -21.41
C GLY A 581 -12.54 8.79 -21.68
N ALA A 582 -11.44 8.16 -22.09
CA ALA A 582 -11.37 6.71 -22.30
C ALA A 582 -11.63 5.93 -21.01
N ALA A 583 -11.07 6.36 -19.87
CA ALA A 583 -11.33 5.72 -18.58
C ALA A 583 -12.81 5.78 -18.17
N ILE A 584 -13.46 6.92 -18.38
CA ILE A 584 -14.92 7.07 -18.15
C ILE A 584 -15.71 6.16 -19.10
N LEU A 585 -15.38 6.17 -20.39
CA LEU A 585 -16.08 5.38 -21.40
C LEU A 585 -15.95 3.87 -21.14
N MET A 586 -14.77 3.41 -20.73
CA MET A 586 -14.54 2.00 -20.38
C MET A 586 -15.41 1.56 -19.21
N ASN A 587 -15.49 2.37 -18.15
CA ASN A 587 -16.33 2.06 -17.00
C ASN A 587 -17.83 2.12 -17.35
N PHE A 588 -18.24 3.10 -18.15
CA PHE A 588 -19.61 3.18 -18.65
C PHE A 588 -19.98 1.95 -19.48
N THR A 589 -19.09 1.54 -20.40
CA THR A 589 -19.28 0.34 -21.22
C THR A 589 -19.36 -0.92 -20.36
N LYS A 590 -18.50 -1.03 -19.35
CA LYS A 590 -18.53 -2.14 -18.38
C LYS A 590 -19.86 -2.25 -17.64
N ASP A 591 -20.45 -1.11 -17.26
CA ASP A 591 -21.73 -1.07 -16.55
C ASP A 591 -22.95 -1.31 -17.44
N MET A 592 -22.85 -1.00 -18.74
CA MET A 592 -23.90 -1.27 -19.73
C MET A 592 -23.90 -2.70 -20.25
N LEU A 593 -22.73 -3.35 -20.29
CA LEU A 593 -22.61 -4.73 -20.74
C LEU A 593 -23.14 -5.71 -19.69
N ASP A 594 -23.74 -6.81 -20.15
CA ASP A 594 -24.13 -7.92 -19.29
C ASP A 594 -22.95 -8.44 -18.46
N LYS A 595 -23.24 -8.97 -17.26
CA LYS A 595 -22.23 -9.48 -16.31
C LYS A 595 -21.20 -10.44 -16.93
N LYS A 596 -21.57 -11.17 -17.98
CA LYS A 596 -20.67 -12.08 -18.71
C LYS A 596 -19.60 -11.34 -19.50
N TRP A 597 -19.97 -10.28 -20.22
CA TRP A 597 -19.06 -9.49 -21.05
C TRP A 597 -18.35 -8.38 -20.25
N GLY A 598 -19.05 -7.78 -19.28
CA GLY A 598 -18.47 -6.77 -18.38
C GLY A 598 -17.33 -7.31 -17.51
N ALA A 599 -17.26 -8.63 -17.29
CA ALA A 599 -16.16 -9.29 -16.57
C ALA A 599 -14.82 -9.23 -17.33
N PHE A 600 -14.84 -9.11 -18.66
CA PHE A 600 -13.64 -9.03 -19.50
C PHE A 600 -13.16 -7.60 -19.76
N VAL A 601 -13.96 -6.59 -19.42
CA VAL A 601 -13.57 -5.19 -19.61
C VAL A 601 -12.50 -4.83 -18.57
N PRO A 602 -11.29 -4.41 -19.01
CA PRO A 602 -10.22 -4.06 -18.10
C PRO A 602 -10.55 -2.83 -17.28
N LEU A 603 -9.88 -2.69 -16.14
CA LEU A 603 -10.08 -1.62 -15.18
C LEU A 603 -9.06 -0.50 -15.44
N PRO A 604 -9.50 0.69 -15.89
CA PRO A 604 -8.59 1.80 -16.17
C PRO A 604 -7.70 2.19 -15.00
N MET A 605 -8.22 2.16 -13.76
CA MET A 605 -7.41 2.40 -12.55
C MET A 605 -6.20 1.46 -12.46
N ALA A 606 -6.40 0.16 -12.68
CA ALA A 606 -5.34 -0.84 -12.64
C ALA A 606 -4.36 -0.68 -13.81
N MET A 607 -4.87 -0.32 -14.99
CA MET A 607 -4.04 -0.02 -16.17
C MET A 607 -3.13 1.20 -15.99
N ALA A 608 -3.50 2.15 -15.13
CA ALA A 608 -2.75 3.40 -14.97
C ALA A 608 -1.49 3.27 -14.10
N ILE A 609 -1.38 2.23 -13.26
CA ILE A 609 -0.24 2.08 -12.35
C ILE A 609 1.08 1.81 -13.11
N PRO A 610 1.13 0.91 -14.12
CA PRO A 610 2.31 0.70 -14.94
C PRO A 610 2.81 1.94 -15.69
N PHE A 611 1.92 2.88 -16.04
CA PHE A 611 2.31 4.11 -16.73
C PHE A 611 3.35 4.89 -15.93
N TYR A 612 3.29 4.79 -14.60
CA TYR A 612 4.23 5.42 -13.69
C TYR A 612 5.38 4.51 -13.27
N LEU A 613 5.11 3.25 -12.89
CA LEU A 613 6.11 2.39 -12.24
C LEU A 613 6.94 1.55 -13.22
N GLY A 614 6.35 1.06 -14.31
CA GLY A 614 6.98 0.01 -15.13
C GLY A 614 6.06 -1.19 -15.35
N SER A 615 6.43 -2.06 -16.29
CA SER A 615 5.67 -3.28 -16.57
C SER A 615 6.08 -4.48 -15.71
N TYR A 616 7.21 -4.41 -15.02
CA TYR A 616 7.81 -5.55 -14.31
C TYR A 616 6.86 -6.16 -13.26
N PHE A 617 6.31 -5.36 -12.36
CA PHE A 617 5.40 -5.85 -11.32
C PHE A 617 4.10 -6.44 -11.90
N ALA A 618 3.67 -5.97 -13.09
CA ALA A 618 2.51 -6.51 -13.79
C ALA A 618 2.74 -7.98 -14.20
N ILE A 619 3.97 -8.29 -14.61
CA ILE A 619 4.39 -9.63 -15.02
C ILE A 619 4.38 -10.54 -13.79
N ASP A 620 4.98 -10.09 -12.68
CA ASP A 620 5.00 -10.84 -11.41
C ASP A 620 3.59 -11.14 -10.89
N MET A 621 2.68 -10.16 -10.91
CA MET A 621 1.28 -10.37 -10.55
C MET A 621 0.57 -11.36 -11.49
N CYS A 622 0.85 -11.32 -12.79
CA CYS A 622 0.30 -12.28 -13.75
C CYS A 622 0.82 -13.69 -13.52
N VAL A 623 2.10 -13.86 -13.15
CA VAL A 623 2.68 -15.15 -12.75
C VAL A 623 1.93 -15.71 -11.53
N GLY A 624 1.64 -14.88 -10.53
CA GLY A 624 0.81 -15.27 -9.38
C GLY A 624 -0.57 -15.79 -9.77
N SER A 625 -1.28 -15.07 -10.64
CA SER A 625 -2.56 -15.53 -11.17
C SER A 625 -2.46 -16.81 -12.00
N LEU A 626 -1.39 -16.97 -12.78
CA LEU A 626 -1.14 -18.19 -13.55
C LEU A 626 -0.92 -19.40 -12.63
N ILE A 627 -0.14 -19.23 -11.56
CA ILE A 627 0.07 -20.26 -10.54
C ILE A 627 -1.26 -20.69 -9.94
N LEU A 628 -2.10 -19.74 -9.53
CA LEU A 628 -3.41 -20.04 -8.97
C LEU A 628 -4.32 -20.73 -9.99
N PHE A 629 -4.35 -20.25 -11.23
CA PHE A 629 -5.17 -20.81 -12.30
C PHE A 629 -4.80 -22.27 -12.63
N VAL A 630 -3.50 -22.56 -12.73
CA VAL A 630 -3.00 -23.92 -12.95
C VAL A 630 -3.35 -24.80 -11.75
N TRP A 631 -3.15 -24.31 -10.53
CA TRP A 631 -3.49 -25.06 -9.32
C TRP A 631 -4.98 -25.37 -9.23
N GLN A 632 -5.86 -24.41 -9.54
CA GLN A 632 -7.31 -24.64 -9.58
C GLN A 632 -7.72 -25.66 -10.66
N LYS A 633 -7.02 -25.72 -11.79
CA LYS A 633 -7.25 -26.74 -12.82
C LYS A 633 -6.81 -28.14 -12.38
N LEU A 634 -5.71 -28.24 -11.64
CA LEU A 634 -5.18 -29.52 -11.18
C LEU A 634 -5.94 -30.06 -9.97
N ASN A 635 -6.20 -29.21 -8.96
CA ASN A 635 -6.94 -29.57 -7.77
C ASN A 635 -7.64 -28.34 -7.18
N ARG A 636 -8.91 -28.17 -7.53
CA ARG A 636 -9.74 -27.04 -7.11
C ARG A 636 -9.94 -26.97 -5.60
N GLU A 637 -10.19 -28.11 -4.94
CA GLU A 637 -10.45 -28.15 -3.50
C GLU A 637 -9.23 -27.71 -2.69
N LYS A 638 -8.04 -28.24 -3.02
CA LYS A 638 -6.79 -27.82 -2.36
C LYS A 638 -6.46 -26.35 -2.67
N ALA A 639 -6.67 -25.90 -3.90
CA ALA A 639 -6.43 -24.50 -4.27
C ALA A 639 -7.34 -23.56 -3.47
N ASP A 640 -8.63 -23.83 -3.38
CA ASP A 640 -9.59 -23.00 -2.64
C ASP A 640 -9.30 -23.03 -1.12
N ALA A 641 -8.80 -24.14 -0.59
CA ALA A 641 -8.44 -24.27 0.82
C ALA A 641 -7.10 -23.60 1.20
N PHE A 642 -6.09 -23.60 0.33
CA PHE A 642 -4.71 -23.20 0.70
C PHE A 642 -4.15 -22.00 -0.06
N SER A 643 -4.73 -21.60 -1.20
CA SER A 643 -4.19 -20.49 -2.02
C SER A 643 -4.01 -19.20 -1.25
N ALA A 644 -5.01 -18.80 -0.45
CA ALA A 644 -4.93 -17.61 0.39
C ALA A 644 -3.80 -17.71 1.43
N ALA A 645 -3.56 -18.89 1.99
CA ALA A 645 -2.47 -19.13 2.95
C ALA A 645 -1.09 -19.09 2.27
N VAL A 646 -0.96 -19.66 1.07
CA VAL A 646 0.28 -19.60 0.26
C VAL A 646 0.59 -18.16 -0.13
N ALA A 647 -0.37 -17.47 -0.71
CA ALA A 647 -0.21 -16.09 -1.16
C ALA A 647 0.10 -15.14 0.01
N SER A 648 -0.59 -15.30 1.14
CA SER A 648 -0.28 -14.55 2.36
C SER A 648 1.12 -14.90 2.87
N GLY A 649 1.54 -16.17 2.84
CA GLY A 649 2.90 -16.58 3.19
C GLY A 649 3.97 -15.88 2.34
N LEU A 650 3.77 -15.82 1.02
CA LEU A 650 4.67 -15.13 0.09
C LEU A 650 4.74 -13.61 0.34
N ILE A 651 3.59 -12.95 0.56
CA ILE A 651 3.58 -11.51 0.88
C ILE A 651 4.23 -11.25 2.24
N CYS A 652 3.94 -12.11 3.22
CA CYS A 652 4.42 -11.91 4.57
C CYS A 652 5.91 -12.17 4.73
N GLY A 653 6.45 -13.20 4.07
CA GLY A 653 7.86 -13.59 4.15
C GLY A 653 8.78 -12.49 3.64
N ASP A 654 8.52 -12.03 2.42
CA ASP A 654 9.22 -10.95 1.74
C ASP A 654 9.04 -9.63 2.50
N GLY A 655 7.79 -9.31 2.87
CA GLY A 655 7.46 -8.13 3.66
C GLY A 655 8.22 -8.09 5.00
N ILE A 656 8.45 -9.22 5.65
CA ILE A 656 9.22 -9.29 6.89
C ILE A 656 10.73 -9.22 6.64
N TRP A 657 11.25 -9.74 5.52
CA TRP A 657 12.65 -9.56 5.13
C TRP A 657 13.05 -8.09 4.92
N THR A 658 12.10 -7.23 4.55
CA THR A 658 12.35 -5.79 4.43
C THR A 658 12.84 -5.15 5.73
N LEU A 659 12.47 -5.71 6.90
CA LEU A 659 12.88 -5.19 8.20
C LEU A 659 14.37 -5.47 8.50
N PRO A 660 14.88 -6.72 8.49
CA PRO A 660 16.30 -6.99 8.64
C PRO A 660 17.17 -6.27 7.61
N SER A 661 16.78 -6.26 6.32
CA SER A 661 17.55 -5.56 5.29
C SER A 661 17.62 -4.04 5.54
N SER A 662 16.52 -3.43 6.00
CA SER A 662 16.52 -2.01 6.41
C SER A 662 17.40 -1.75 7.64
N ILE A 663 17.44 -2.68 8.61
CA ILE A 663 18.32 -2.60 9.78
C ILE A 663 19.80 -2.76 9.37
N LEU A 664 20.12 -3.72 8.51
CA LEU A 664 21.47 -3.90 7.96
C LEU A 664 21.92 -2.64 7.23
N ALA A 665 21.05 -2.08 6.38
CA ALA A 665 21.31 -0.81 5.74
C ALA A 665 21.54 0.28 6.79
N LEU A 666 20.71 0.40 7.85
CA LEU A 666 20.90 1.37 8.95
C LEU A 666 22.31 1.32 9.56
N PHE A 667 22.88 0.12 9.70
CA PHE A 667 24.24 -0.09 10.19
C PHE A 667 25.35 0.05 9.13
N GLY A 668 25.01 0.47 7.91
CA GLY A 668 25.97 0.63 6.81
C GLY A 668 26.44 -0.69 6.20
N VAL A 669 25.77 -1.81 6.50
CA VAL A 669 26.09 -3.11 5.88
C VAL A 669 25.54 -3.10 4.46
N GLN A 670 26.45 -3.12 3.50
CA GLN A 670 26.11 -3.26 2.09
C GLN A 670 25.98 -4.73 1.71
N PRO A 671 25.15 -5.06 0.70
CA PRO A 671 25.18 -6.37 0.11
C PRO A 671 26.57 -6.70 -0.45
N PRO A 672 27.00 -7.97 -0.43
CA PRO A 672 28.35 -8.35 -0.79
C PRO A 672 28.61 -8.46 -2.30
N ILE A 673 27.60 -8.79 -3.10
CA ILE A 673 27.79 -9.05 -4.54
C ILE A 673 26.88 -8.12 -5.35
N CYS A 674 27.39 -7.52 -6.43
CA CYS A 674 26.56 -6.92 -7.47
C CYS A 674 26.49 -7.89 -8.65
N MET A 675 25.30 -8.44 -8.91
CA MET A 675 25.04 -9.23 -10.11
C MET A 675 24.46 -8.33 -11.21
N LYS A 676 25.24 -7.99 -12.23
CA LYS A 676 24.81 -7.10 -13.32
C LYS A 676 24.69 -7.86 -14.64
N PHE A 677 23.65 -7.56 -15.42
CA PHE A 677 23.38 -8.22 -16.69
C PHE A 677 23.69 -7.28 -17.85
N LEU A 678 24.76 -7.57 -18.58
CA LEU A 678 25.24 -6.73 -19.68
C LEU A 678 25.11 -7.46 -21.02
N SER A 679 25.21 -6.68 -22.10
CA SER A 679 25.35 -7.25 -23.45
C SER A 679 26.66 -8.04 -23.58
N ARG A 680 26.69 -9.02 -24.49
CA ARG A 680 27.89 -9.82 -24.75
C ARG A 680 29.13 -8.95 -25.05
N GLY A 681 28.95 -7.89 -25.86
CA GLY A 681 30.04 -6.98 -26.19
C GLY A 681 30.53 -6.15 -25.00
N ALA A 682 29.62 -5.75 -24.10
CA ALA A 682 29.98 -5.06 -22.87
C ALA A 682 30.69 -6.00 -21.88
N ASN A 683 30.23 -7.24 -21.73
CA ASN A 683 30.91 -8.26 -20.92
C ASN A 683 32.34 -8.49 -21.41
N VAL A 684 32.57 -8.68 -22.71
CA VAL A 684 33.94 -8.85 -23.25
C VAL A 684 34.83 -7.65 -22.92
N ARG A 685 34.30 -6.41 -22.96
CA ARG A 685 35.07 -5.22 -22.57
C ARG A 685 35.38 -5.19 -21.07
N VAL A 686 34.42 -5.58 -20.23
CA VAL A 686 34.61 -5.68 -18.78
C VAL A 686 35.60 -6.77 -18.44
N ASP A 687 35.51 -7.95 -19.06
CA ASP A 687 36.45 -9.06 -18.87
C ASP A 687 37.87 -8.66 -19.27
N ASN A 688 38.01 -7.96 -20.40
CA ASN A 688 39.31 -7.43 -20.83
C ASN A 688 39.85 -6.36 -19.85
N PHE A 689 38.97 -5.53 -19.28
CA PHE A 689 39.36 -4.53 -18.29
C PHE A 689 39.78 -5.16 -16.96
N LEU A 690 39.07 -6.19 -16.49
CA LEU A 690 39.38 -6.90 -15.25
C LEU A 690 40.64 -7.79 -15.34
N THR A 691 41.04 -8.17 -16.55
CA THR A 691 42.26 -8.94 -16.82
C THR A 691 43.49 -8.07 -17.09
N THR A 692 43.31 -6.74 -17.21
CA THR A 692 44.38 -5.73 -17.30
C THR A 692 44.64 -5.15 -15.92
#